data_AF-A0A166X9B9-F1
#
_entry.id   AF-A0A166X9B9-F1
#
_cell.length_a   1.000
_cell.length_b   1.000
_cell.length_c   1.000
_cell.angle_alpha   90.00
_cell.angle_beta   90.00
_cell.angle_gamma   90.00
#
_symmetry.space_group_name_H-M   'P 1'
#
loop_
_entity.id
_entity.type
_entity.pdbx_description
1 polymer ?
#
loop_
_entity_poly.entity_id
_entity_poly.type
_entity_poly.pdbx_seq_one_letter_code
_entity_poly.pdbx_strand_id
1 'polypeptide(L)'
;MREVLRLEGRGDHRESDICSLCETSSPALYRCNDCFGGELYCQGCIVYLHARTPLHRLQIWNGLFFDRVTLKSLGLRVQLGHDANTTCSNPEASFADNFTVIDNTAIHSISLDFCACETAQTKPVQLLRASWYPATTTDPRTAATFRVLEHFHILTFESEISGFEQYHTLARATDNTGTILVPDRYPAFMRMVREWRHIKLLKRAGRGHHPEGPRPDAGECAVVCPACPHAGRNLPDKWAEDKPNQWKYALFLALDANFRLKRKAISSDAVDPSLNRGCAYFVEESAYKTHLAGYGPQEEEKSTCVNHDAVKSANKATAGLAATGAGTVDCARHNMKRPMSVGDLQVGERYANMDYLFFSGLLGTTLLMLNISYDICCQWSINLWARMSAFPEGWRIDTTGVKWTYLVPKFHLPAHVDKCQTAYSFNYTRGVGRTDGEAPERGWADINAAASSTKEMGPGSRRDTLDDHFGDWNHKKIVAMAPTFLRKIKAAVPERANHVWAFEELTANLKPESVAAFTIAVEAWEADPKQPNPFVSLADVVTENDIKLALAQEEAIKILQGSGIIHHTLPPSVLITAGMDLEIHQRRLRLAAAELNENSTSVQQAKIQLRENALRRKIEAWIKIQEVYIPATAIIRLRAEAAAPEGAEPVPASSIPLLLPSSLPPRTVIERKFQDFEWRLRSAQATDALHSLRQHLRLQAHLVNFKYRFDRGQHENLRSNDIIKRLRVKVDDSVERYRTARKALTYLGSILKMTGWASALPILKDEDVRQMAAGLEGDTEGKRTLSWIWTELRIEWCKARARAMRWSEEVLLLVEEMRRVIEYHTWHADWWEQRGLIRQDLTPEEAEGALAYAFRQSHIRRSIRDHCLKSWAFVEEIVSFFAQKSRSPPALSEEFLLRLLRDNAALSTPATRKGAPATRKGIPAL
;
A
#
# COMPACT_ATOMS: atom_id res chain seq x y z
N MET A 1 -19.90 -7.08 41.68
CA MET A 1 -21.30 -7.56 41.63
C MET A 1 -22.15 -6.98 42.75
N ARG A 2 -21.86 -7.23 44.04
CA ARG A 2 -22.63 -6.65 45.17
C ARG A 2 -22.78 -5.12 45.07
N GLU A 3 -21.68 -4.43 44.79
CA GLU A 3 -21.71 -2.97 44.59
C GLU A 3 -22.52 -2.53 43.35
N VAL A 4 -22.56 -3.34 42.29
CA VAL A 4 -23.40 -3.03 41.11
C VAL A 4 -24.88 -3.15 41.48
N LEU A 5 -25.25 -4.20 42.22
CA LEU A 5 -26.63 -4.38 42.71
C LEU A 5 -27.02 -3.32 43.77
N ARG A 6 -26.07 -2.86 44.59
CA ARG A 6 -26.29 -1.76 45.54
C ARG A 6 -26.77 -0.48 44.83
N LEU A 7 -26.27 -0.21 43.63
CA LEU A 7 -26.67 0.94 42.80
C LEU A 7 -28.08 0.80 42.19
N GLU A 8 -28.66 -0.40 42.15
CA GLU A 8 -30.06 -0.59 41.75
C GLU A 8 -31.04 -0.12 42.84
N GLY A 9 -30.59 0.00 44.10
CA GLY A 9 -31.36 0.54 45.22
C GLY A 9 -30.96 1.96 45.62
N ARG A 10 -31.52 2.45 46.73
CA ARG A 10 -31.27 3.81 47.26
C ARG A 10 -29.88 4.02 47.88
N GLY A 11 -29.02 2.99 47.91
CA GLY A 11 -27.67 3.08 48.48
C GLY A 11 -27.66 3.59 49.93
N ASP A 12 -26.80 4.56 50.22
CA ASP A 12 -26.70 5.22 51.53
C ASP A 12 -27.95 6.05 51.90
N HIS A 13 -28.81 6.35 50.93
CA HIS A 13 -30.06 7.09 51.13
C HIS A 13 -31.26 6.17 51.41
N ARG A 14 -31.03 4.90 51.77
CA ARG A 14 -32.12 3.95 52.08
C ARG A 14 -32.97 4.37 53.27
N GLU A 15 -32.36 5.02 54.27
CA GLU A 15 -33.01 5.37 55.55
C GLU A 15 -33.46 6.84 55.61
N SER A 16 -33.16 7.64 54.58
CA SER A 16 -33.50 9.06 54.53
C SER A 16 -34.40 9.36 53.34
N ASP A 17 -35.52 10.03 53.62
CA ASP A 17 -36.39 10.61 52.58
C ASP A 17 -36.18 12.13 52.46
N ILE A 18 -35.10 12.66 53.07
CA ILE A 18 -34.76 14.08 53.05
C ILE A 18 -34.01 14.41 51.75
N CYS A 19 -34.47 15.46 51.07
CA CYS A 19 -33.83 15.94 49.85
C CYS A 19 -32.42 16.43 50.14
N SER A 20 -31.42 15.92 49.41
CA SER A 20 -30.00 16.30 49.58
C SER A 20 -29.67 17.75 49.22
N LEU A 21 -30.62 18.52 48.67
CA LEU A 21 -30.41 19.93 48.30
C LEU A 21 -31.12 20.92 49.24
N CYS A 22 -32.43 20.74 49.46
CA CYS A 22 -33.22 21.69 50.24
C CYS A 22 -33.45 21.28 51.69
N GLU A 23 -33.06 20.06 52.07
CA GLU A 23 -33.18 19.50 53.43
C GLU A 23 -34.62 19.52 54.00
N THR A 24 -35.62 19.68 53.14
CA THR A 24 -37.04 19.67 53.55
C THR A 24 -37.59 18.24 53.62
N SER A 25 -38.70 18.06 54.34
CA SER A 25 -39.45 16.80 54.47
C SER A 25 -40.21 16.38 53.20
N SER A 26 -39.96 17.04 52.05
CA SER A 26 -40.49 16.59 50.77
C SER A 26 -39.80 15.29 50.34
N PRO A 27 -40.54 14.23 49.94
CA PRO A 27 -39.94 12.93 49.64
C PRO A 27 -38.83 12.99 48.59
N ALA A 28 -37.61 12.62 49.00
CA ALA A 28 -36.46 12.47 48.13
C ALA A 28 -36.53 11.15 47.35
N LEU A 29 -37.29 11.15 46.26
CA LEU A 29 -37.55 9.95 45.46
C LEU A 29 -36.83 9.96 44.11
N TYR A 30 -36.29 11.09 43.68
CA TYR A 30 -35.75 11.26 42.34
C TYR A 30 -34.23 11.22 42.35
N ARG A 31 -33.64 10.50 41.38
CA ARG A 31 -32.20 10.55 41.11
C ARG A 31 -31.92 10.74 39.63
N CYS A 32 -30.70 11.16 39.34
CA CYS A 32 -30.20 11.26 37.98
C CYS A 32 -29.18 10.16 37.70
N ASN A 33 -29.31 9.49 36.56
CA ASN A 33 -28.37 8.44 36.15
C ASN A 33 -27.10 8.99 35.49
N ASP A 34 -27.12 10.24 35.06
CA ASP A 34 -26.03 10.86 34.31
C ASP A 34 -25.19 11.83 35.15
N CYS A 35 -25.71 12.30 36.30
CA CYS A 35 -24.94 13.09 37.25
C CYS A 35 -23.97 12.20 38.04
N PHE A 36 -22.85 12.79 38.45
CA PHE A 36 -21.97 12.15 39.42
C PHE A 36 -22.64 12.24 40.80
N GLY A 37 -22.78 11.09 41.46
CA GLY A 37 -23.43 10.98 42.77
C GLY A 37 -24.73 10.17 42.71
N GLY A 38 -25.06 9.51 43.82
CA GLY A 38 -26.22 8.62 43.97
C GLY A 38 -27.35 9.24 44.81
N GLU A 39 -27.29 10.55 45.03
CA GLU A 39 -28.16 11.30 45.91
C GLU A 39 -29.60 11.33 45.41
N LEU A 40 -30.53 11.44 46.37
CA LEU A 40 -31.95 11.54 46.11
C LEU A 40 -32.44 12.98 46.37
N TYR A 41 -33.32 13.43 45.50
CA TYR A 41 -33.86 14.78 45.51
C TYR A 41 -35.38 14.76 45.47
N CYS A 42 -36.01 15.81 45.97
CA CYS A 42 -37.42 16.07 45.72
C CYS A 42 -37.63 16.57 44.28
N GLN A 43 -38.88 16.56 43.80
CA GLN A 43 -39.21 16.96 42.41
C GLN A 43 -38.74 18.39 42.07
N GLY A 44 -38.93 19.36 42.97
CA GLY A 44 -38.53 20.75 42.71
C GLY A 44 -37.02 20.90 42.58
N CYS A 45 -36.25 20.28 43.48
CA CYS A 45 -34.80 20.33 43.46
C CYS A 45 -34.20 19.61 42.25
N ILE A 46 -34.73 18.44 41.87
CA ILE A 46 -34.22 17.72 40.70
C ILE A 46 -34.47 18.50 39.41
N VAL A 47 -35.63 19.15 39.26
CA VAL A 47 -35.95 20.00 38.10
C VAL A 47 -35.05 21.24 38.08
N TYR A 48 -34.88 21.91 39.23
CA TYR A 48 -34.01 23.09 39.36
C TYR A 48 -32.56 22.78 38.99
N LEU A 49 -32.00 21.67 39.49
CA LEU A 49 -30.62 21.25 39.19
C LEU A 49 -30.42 20.96 37.70
N HIS A 50 -31.44 20.38 37.04
CA HIS A 50 -31.35 19.94 35.65
C HIS A 50 -31.81 20.98 34.62
N ALA A 51 -32.16 22.20 35.05
CA ALA A 51 -32.47 23.28 34.11
C ALA A 51 -31.30 23.61 33.16
N ARG A 52 -30.05 23.37 33.60
CA ARG A 52 -28.83 23.50 32.78
C ARG A 52 -28.40 22.21 32.08
N THR A 53 -29.00 21.08 32.44
CA THR A 53 -28.71 19.74 31.89
C THR A 53 -30.02 19.03 31.53
N PRO A 54 -30.84 19.61 30.63
CA PRO A 54 -32.22 19.17 30.40
C PRO A 54 -32.33 17.81 29.69
N LEU A 55 -31.20 17.24 29.26
CA LEU A 55 -31.11 15.97 28.54
C LEU A 55 -30.55 14.84 29.43
N HIS A 56 -30.50 15.03 30.75
CA HIS A 56 -30.16 13.94 31.65
C HIS A 56 -31.33 12.98 31.84
N ARG A 57 -31.01 11.71 32.08
CA ARG A 57 -31.97 10.61 32.31
C ARG A 57 -32.22 10.47 33.81
N LEU A 58 -33.50 10.56 34.18
CA LEU A 58 -33.93 10.49 35.58
C LEU A 58 -34.63 9.17 35.90
N GLN A 59 -34.64 8.85 37.19
CA GLN A 59 -35.41 7.77 37.75
C GLN A 59 -36.15 8.23 39.02
N ILE A 60 -37.27 7.57 39.31
CA ILE A 60 -38.05 7.74 40.54
C ILE A 60 -38.11 6.41 41.30
N TRP A 61 -37.88 6.47 42.60
CA TRP A 61 -38.08 5.32 43.49
C TRP A 61 -39.59 5.07 43.68
N ASN A 62 -40.09 3.92 43.23
CA ASN A 62 -41.51 3.56 43.35
C ASN A 62 -41.83 2.74 44.62
N GLY A 63 -40.86 2.59 45.53
CA GLY A 63 -40.95 1.76 46.72
C GLY A 63 -40.21 0.42 46.60
N LEU A 64 -40.02 -0.09 45.38
CA LEU A 64 -39.38 -1.38 45.11
C LEU A 64 -38.15 -1.28 44.22
N PHE A 65 -38.21 -0.46 43.18
CA PHE A 65 -37.12 -0.23 42.24
C PHE A 65 -37.16 1.21 41.70
N PHE A 66 -36.12 1.58 40.97
CA PHE A 66 -36.08 2.86 40.25
C PHE A 66 -36.77 2.73 38.90
N ASP A 67 -37.96 3.33 38.78
CA ASP A 67 -38.67 3.44 37.51
C ASP A 67 -38.18 4.66 36.72
N ARG A 68 -38.30 4.61 35.39
CA ARG A 68 -37.87 5.70 34.54
C ARG A 68 -38.86 6.88 34.63
N VAL A 69 -38.32 8.09 34.74
CA VAL A 69 -39.11 9.31 34.63
C VAL A 69 -38.38 10.33 33.74
N THR A 70 -39.12 11.26 33.14
CA THR A 70 -38.53 12.30 32.28
C THR A 70 -38.59 13.66 32.96
N LEU A 71 -37.63 14.54 32.68
CA LEU A 71 -37.68 15.92 33.15
C LEU A 71 -38.94 16.65 32.67
N LYS A 72 -39.39 16.35 31.45
CA LYS A 72 -40.66 16.80 30.89
C LYS A 72 -41.85 16.44 31.78
N SER A 73 -41.98 15.17 32.16
CA SER A 73 -43.09 14.72 33.03
C SER A 73 -43.02 15.29 34.45
N LEU A 74 -41.85 15.75 34.90
CA LEU A 74 -41.69 16.45 36.18
C LEU A 74 -41.95 17.95 36.09
N GLY A 75 -42.23 18.48 34.89
CA GLY A 75 -42.57 19.88 34.65
C GLY A 75 -41.43 20.76 34.15
N LEU A 76 -40.25 20.21 33.82
CA LEU A 76 -39.18 21.01 33.23
C LEU A 76 -39.58 21.46 31.82
N ARG A 77 -39.54 22.78 31.60
CA ARG A 77 -39.60 23.40 30.27
C ARG A 77 -38.24 24.03 29.95
N VAL A 78 -37.69 23.72 28.80
CA VAL A 78 -36.43 24.28 28.34
C VAL A 78 -36.71 25.63 27.68
N GLN A 79 -36.26 26.71 28.30
CA GLN A 79 -36.35 28.06 27.72
C GLN A 79 -35.12 28.34 26.86
N LEU A 80 -35.32 28.63 25.57
CA LEU A 80 -34.27 29.12 24.68
C LEU A 80 -34.24 30.65 24.62
N GLY A 81 -33.09 31.20 24.23
CA GLY A 81 -32.88 32.65 24.09
C GLY A 81 -32.63 33.40 25.40
N HIS A 82 -32.63 32.70 26.53
CA HIS A 82 -32.41 33.24 27.87
C HIS A 82 -31.52 32.30 28.69
N ASP A 83 -30.94 32.81 29.78
CA ASP A 83 -30.16 31.99 30.72
C ASP A 83 -31.05 30.98 31.45
N ALA A 84 -30.47 29.84 31.83
CA ALA A 84 -31.20 28.83 32.59
C ALA A 84 -31.73 29.40 33.92
N ASN A 85 -32.94 28.98 34.29
CA ASN A 85 -33.71 29.46 35.44
C ASN A 85 -34.18 30.93 35.36
N THR A 86 -34.06 31.60 34.21
CA THR A 86 -34.70 32.89 33.97
C THR A 86 -36.01 32.72 33.21
N THR A 87 -36.98 33.60 33.47
CA THR A 87 -38.29 33.58 32.80
C THR A 87 -38.28 34.48 31.58
N CYS A 88 -38.78 33.96 30.45
CA CYS A 88 -39.08 34.78 29.27
C CYS A 88 -40.40 35.52 29.50
N SER A 89 -40.48 36.79 29.10
CA SER A 89 -41.72 37.57 29.16
C SER A 89 -42.70 37.23 28.04
N ASN A 90 -42.22 36.65 26.93
CA ASN A 90 -43.04 36.19 25.82
C ASN A 90 -42.55 34.83 25.28
N PRO A 91 -42.71 33.74 26.03
CA PRO A 91 -42.31 32.41 25.59
C PRO A 91 -43.29 31.88 24.54
N GLU A 92 -42.75 31.30 23.47
CA GLU A 92 -43.51 30.57 22.45
C GLU A 92 -43.24 29.07 22.59
N ALA A 93 -44.26 28.33 23.03
CA ALA A 93 -44.14 26.88 23.18
C ALA A 93 -43.92 26.17 21.83
N SER A 94 -43.07 25.16 21.84
CA SER A 94 -42.90 24.24 20.72
C SER A 94 -44.21 23.55 20.34
N PHE A 95 -44.35 23.20 19.06
CA PHE A 95 -45.57 22.59 18.51
C PHE A 95 -46.00 21.36 19.32
N ALA A 96 -47.27 21.35 19.73
CA ALA A 96 -47.88 20.28 20.52
C ALA A 96 -47.14 19.92 21.83
N ASP A 97 -46.39 20.88 22.39
CA ASP A 97 -45.52 20.70 23.56
C ASP A 97 -44.61 19.47 23.45
N ASN A 98 -44.10 19.18 22.24
CA ASN A 98 -43.31 18.00 21.98
C ASN A 98 -42.16 18.28 21.02
N PHE A 99 -40.97 18.41 21.59
CA PHE A 99 -39.74 18.60 20.83
C PHE A 99 -38.80 17.41 21.02
N THR A 100 -38.22 16.88 19.94
CA THR A 100 -37.29 15.75 20.00
C THR A 100 -35.84 16.23 19.97
N VAL A 101 -35.02 15.83 20.94
CA VAL A 101 -33.57 16.10 20.94
C VAL A 101 -32.79 14.79 20.90
N ILE A 102 -31.96 14.62 19.88
CA ILE A 102 -31.05 13.47 19.75
C ILE A 102 -29.73 13.84 20.45
N ASP A 103 -29.34 13.06 21.46
CA ASP A 103 -28.09 13.24 22.20
C ASP A 103 -27.31 11.90 22.31
N ASN A 104 -26.09 11.93 22.85
CA ASN A 104 -25.23 10.76 23.03
C ASN A 104 -25.81 9.68 23.95
N THR A 105 -26.70 10.03 24.87
CA THR A 105 -27.21 9.09 25.87
C THR A 105 -28.59 8.54 25.52
N ALA A 106 -29.42 9.33 24.84
CA ALA A 106 -30.76 8.96 24.41
C ALA A 106 -31.34 9.94 23.36
N ILE A 107 -32.47 9.54 22.79
CA ILE A 107 -33.43 10.38 22.08
C ILE A 107 -34.47 10.87 23.08
N HIS A 108 -34.47 12.18 23.35
CA HIS A 108 -35.31 12.83 24.35
C HIS A 108 -36.56 13.44 23.73
N SER A 109 -37.72 13.30 24.40
CA SER A 109 -38.88 14.17 24.20
C SER A 109 -38.92 15.18 25.33
N ILE A 110 -38.90 16.47 25.00
CA ILE A 110 -38.89 17.59 25.95
C ILE A 110 -40.03 18.57 25.68
N SER A 111 -40.37 19.36 26.70
CA SER A 111 -41.12 20.61 26.53
C SER A 111 -40.11 21.74 26.32
N LEU A 112 -40.24 22.47 25.21
CA LEU A 112 -39.32 23.52 24.78
C LEU A 112 -40.12 24.80 24.54
N ASP A 113 -39.59 25.93 25.02
CA ASP A 113 -40.10 27.26 24.78
C ASP A 113 -39.04 28.08 24.03
N PHE A 114 -39.42 28.62 22.87
CA PHE A 114 -38.64 29.61 22.14
C PHE A 114 -38.87 31.00 22.75
N CYS A 115 -37.87 31.87 22.68
CA CYS A 115 -38.07 33.29 22.94
C CYS A 115 -38.80 33.93 21.74
N ALA A 116 -39.90 34.66 22.01
CA ALA A 116 -40.60 35.48 21.02
C ALA A 116 -40.66 36.96 21.44
N CYS A 117 -39.74 37.40 22.31
CA CYS A 117 -39.55 38.82 22.61
C CYS A 117 -39.15 39.60 21.35
N GLU A 118 -39.29 40.93 21.36
CA GLU A 118 -39.01 41.79 20.21
C GLU A 118 -37.60 41.62 19.62
N THR A 119 -36.60 41.39 20.48
CA THR A 119 -35.20 41.19 20.08
C THR A 119 -34.82 39.71 19.88
N ALA A 120 -35.81 38.80 19.92
CA ALA A 120 -35.57 37.38 19.79
C ALA A 120 -34.99 37.00 18.42
N GLN A 121 -34.07 36.05 18.43
CA GLN A 121 -33.56 35.46 17.19
C GLN A 121 -34.54 34.45 16.62
N THR A 122 -34.38 34.07 15.35
CA THR A 122 -35.19 33.02 14.74
C THR A 122 -35.02 31.67 15.48
N LYS A 123 -36.07 30.83 15.47
CA LYS A 123 -36.07 29.51 16.14
C LYS A 123 -34.82 28.65 15.83
N PRO A 124 -34.35 28.54 14.56
CA PRO A 124 -33.11 27.81 14.26
C PRO A 124 -31.86 28.42 14.89
N VAL A 125 -31.75 29.75 14.91
CA VAL A 125 -30.59 30.44 15.51
C VAL A 125 -30.58 30.25 17.03
N GLN A 126 -31.74 30.28 17.69
CA GLN A 126 -31.85 29.99 19.13
C GLN A 126 -31.35 28.56 19.44
N LEU A 127 -31.72 27.56 18.62
CA LEU A 127 -31.23 26.18 18.76
C LEU A 127 -29.71 26.10 18.54
N LEU A 128 -29.18 26.74 17.49
CA LEU A 128 -27.74 26.75 17.21
C LEU A 128 -26.95 27.41 18.33
N ARG A 129 -27.45 28.51 18.92
CA ARG A 129 -26.85 29.17 20.09
C ARG A 129 -26.88 28.28 21.34
N ALA A 130 -27.88 27.40 21.46
CA ALA A 130 -27.92 26.34 22.48
C ALA A 130 -27.06 25.10 22.10
N SER A 131 -26.26 25.17 21.04
CA SER A 131 -25.46 24.06 20.50
C SER A 131 -26.31 22.85 20.09
N TRP A 132 -27.54 23.08 19.64
CA TRP A 132 -28.45 22.09 19.08
C TRP A 132 -28.66 22.37 17.60
N TYR A 133 -28.25 21.43 16.76
CA TYR A 133 -28.38 21.53 15.31
C TYR A 133 -29.82 21.19 14.91
N PRO A 134 -30.57 22.11 14.28
CA PRO A 134 -31.98 21.88 13.93
C PRO A 134 -32.10 20.96 12.70
N ALA A 135 -33.13 20.10 12.67
CA ALA A 135 -33.41 19.23 11.53
C ALA A 135 -34.04 19.96 10.32
N THR A 136 -34.61 21.15 10.55
CA THR A 136 -35.22 22.04 9.54
C THR A 136 -34.95 23.50 9.90
N THR A 137 -34.90 24.36 8.90
CA THR A 137 -34.73 25.83 9.06
C THR A 137 -36.05 26.57 9.27
N THR A 138 -37.18 25.87 9.11
CA THR A 138 -38.53 26.41 9.32
C THR A 138 -39.24 25.51 10.33
N ASP A 139 -39.83 26.13 11.36
CA ASP A 139 -40.54 25.47 12.47
C ASP A 139 -39.90 24.14 12.93
N PRO A 140 -38.66 24.17 13.48
CA PRO A 140 -37.97 22.96 13.87
C PRO A 140 -38.74 22.20 14.96
N ARG A 141 -38.82 20.88 14.81
CA ARG A 141 -39.43 19.96 15.80
C ARG A 141 -38.46 18.92 16.33
N THR A 142 -37.27 18.90 15.75
CA THR A 142 -36.21 17.96 16.11
C THR A 142 -34.87 18.66 15.99
N ALA A 143 -33.97 18.39 16.93
CA ALA A 143 -32.59 18.82 16.85
C ALA A 143 -31.66 17.69 17.30
N ALA A 144 -30.41 17.73 16.89
CA ALA A 144 -29.34 16.90 17.44
C ALA A 144 -28.34 17.79 18.17
N THR A 145 -27.84 17.37 19.32
CA THR A 145 -26.78 18.14 20.02
C THR A 145 -25.51 18.17 19.17
N PHE A 146 -24.75 19.26 19.22
CA PHE A 146 -23.43 19.32 18.57
C PHE A 146 -22.53 18.20 19.07
N ARG A 147 -22.69 17.82 20.34
CA ARG A 147 -21.99 16.71 20.98
C ARG A 147 -22.23 15.37 20.28
N VAL A 148 -23.48 15.02 19.94
CA VAL A 148 -23.75 13.76 19.22
C VAL A 148 -23.28 13.79 17.78
N LEU A 149 -23.39 14.93 17.12
CA LEU A 149 -22.88 15.09 15.75
C LEU A 149 -21.35 14.99 15.71
N GLU A 150 -20.64 15.64 16.64
CA GLU A 150 -19.18 15.58 16.73
C GLU A 150 -18.67 14.19 17.14
N HIS A 151 -19.31 13.56 18.13
CA HIS A 151 -18.97 12.21 18.56
C HIS A 151 -19.17 11.20 17.42
N PHE A 152 -20.33 11.23 16.77
CA PHE A 152 -20.61 10.36 15.64
C PHE A 152 -19.66 10.62 14.47
N HIS A 153 -19.35 11.89 14.17
CA HIS A 153 -18.40 12.25 13.11
C HIS A 153 -17.04 11.57 13.31
N ILE A 154 -16.47 11.64 14.52
CA ILE A 154 -15.20 10.95 14.85
C ILE A 154 -15.38 9.43 14.81
N LEU A 155 -16.48 8.91 15.36
CA LEU A 155 -16.73 7.47 15.40
C LEU A 155 -16.85 6.87 13.99
N THR A 156 -17.37 7.62 13.02
CA THR A 156 -17.38 7.18 11.61
C THR A 156 -15.98 7.07 11.02
N PHE A 157 -14.98 7.81 11.50
CA PHE A 157 -13.60 7.68 11.02
C PHE A 157 -12.85 6.52 11.67
N GLU A 158 -13.11 6.24 12.94
CA GLU A 158 -12.36 5.24 13.70
C GLU A 158 -12.98 3.84 13.63
N SER A 159 -14.30 3.75 13.49
CA SER A 159 -15.03 2.48 13.50
C SER A 159 -15.88 2.27 12.26
N GLU A 160 -16.00 3.28 11.39
CA GLU A 160 -16.78 3.23 10.14
C GLU A 160 -18.23 2.74 10.33
N ILE A 161 -18.75 2.97 11.53
CA ILE A 161 -20.11 2.65 11.94
C ILE A 161 -21.10 3.39 11.04
N SER A 162 -22.17 2.69 10.65
CA SER A 162 -23.22 3.33 9.87
C SER A 162 -24.08 4.25 10.73
N GLY A 163 -24.66 5.29 10.11
CA GLY A 163 -25.62 6.15 10.83
C GLY A 163 -26.86 5.38 11.30
N PHE A 164 -27.20 4.29 10.62
CA PHE A 164 -28.29 3.39 11.02
C PHE A 164 -27.98 2.73 12.38
N GLU A 165 -26.81 2.12 12.50
CA GLU A 165 -26.36 1.49 13.75
C GLU A 165 -26.24 2.49 14.89
N GLN A 166 -25.70 3.70 14.63
CA GLN A 166 -25.64 4.75 15.64
C GLN A 166 -27.03 5.14 16.13
N TYR A 167 -27.94 5.45 15.20
CA TYR A 167 -29.29 5.89 15.55
C TYR A 167 -30.06 4.80 16.32
N HIS A 168 -29.99 3.54 15.87
CA HIS A 168 -30.63 2.43 16.57
C HIS A 168 -29.98 2.12 17.92
N THR A 169 -28.68 2.35 18.08
CA THR A 169 -28.02 2.28 19.40
C THR A 169 -28.61 3.32 20.35
N LEU A 170 -28.80 4.56 19.89
CA LEU A 170 -29.43 5.61 20.68
C LEU A 170 -30.91 5.31 20.98
N ALA A 171 -31.66 4.77 20.01
CA ALA A 171 -33.05 4.37 20.22
C ALA A 171 -33.18 3.26 21.28
N ARG A 172 -32.27 2.27 21.26
CA ARG A 172 -32.22 1.21 22.28
C ARG A 172 -31.73 1.74 23.64
N ALA A 173 -30.81 2.70 23.65
CA ALA A 173 -30.38 3.37 24.88
C ALA A 173 -31.51 4.22 25.49
N THR A 174 -32.40 4.77 24.66
CA THR A 174 -33.66 5.37 25.10
C THR A 174 -34.56 4.30 25.68
N ASP A 175 -34.88 3.24 24.95
CA ASP A 175 -35.76 2.17 25.40
C ASP A 175 -35.33 0.82 24.80
N ASN A 176 -34.87 -0.10 25.65
CA ASN A 176 -34.40 -1.42 25.22
C ASN A 176 -35.45 -2.52 25.43
N THR A 177 -36.61 -2.18 25.99
CA THR A 177 -37.72 -3.11 26.26
C THR A 177 -38.75 -3.13 25.12
N GLY A 178 -38.82 -2.06 24.31
CA GLY A 178 -39.85 -1.89 23.29
C GLY A 178 -41.21 -1.46 23.86
N THR A 179 -41.26 -1.09 25.14
CA THR A 179 -42.50 -0.65 25.81
C THR A 179 -42.80 0.82 25.61
N ILE A 180 -41.80 1.61 25.19
CA ILE A 180 -41.94 3.04 24.94
C ILE A 180 -41.72 3.29 23.45
N LEU A 181 -42.70 3.94 22.80
CA LEU A 181 -42.56 4.35 21.42
C LEU A 181 -41.50 5.47 21.30
N VAL A 182 -40.33 5.14 20.77
CA VAL A 182 -39.29 6.11 20.42
C VAL A 182 -39.60 6.67 19.02
N PRO A 183 -39.79 7.99 18.86
CA PRO A 183 -40.09 8.57 17.56
C PRO A 183 -38.97 8.31 16.55
N ASP A 184 -39.31 7.75 15.38
CA ASP A 184 -38.33 7.60 14.30
C ASP A 184 -37.97 8.98 13.72
N ARG A 185 -36.69 9.29 13.85
CA ARG A 185 -36.01 10.50 13.42
C ARG A 185 -34.73 10.18 12.67
N TYR A 186 -34.54 8.94 12.22
CA TYR A 186 -33.36 8.54 11.47
C TYR A 186 -33.12 9.40 10.21
N PRO A 187 -34.12 9.69 9.35
CA PRO A 187 -33.91 10.55 8.18
C PRO A 187 -33.49 11.98 8.56
N ALA A 188 -34.08 12.52 9.63
CA ALA A 188 -33.71 13.84 10.15
C ALA A 188 -32.28 13.85 10.69
N PHE A 189 -31.88 12.81 11.42
CA PHE A 189 -30.52 12.63 11.92
C PHE A 189 -29.50 12.58 10.78
N MET A 190 -29.75 11.78 9.75
CA MET A 190 -28.84 11.69 8.59
C MET A 190 -28.72 12.98 7.81
N ARG A 191 -29.80 13.77 7.71
CA ARG A 191 -29.74 15.12 7.13
C ARG A 191 -28.80 16.03 7.95
N MET A 192 -28.99 16.08 9.27
CA MET A 192 -28.16 16.90 10.16
C MET A 192 -26.68 16.47 10.12
N VAL A 193 -26.40 15.16 10.11
CA VAL A 193 -25.04 14.62 9.94
C VAL A 193 -24.40 15.11 8.66
N ARG A 194 -25.14 15.06 7.55
CA ARG A 194 -24.63 15.46 6.25
C ARG A 194 -24.31 16.94 6.18
N GLU A 195 -25.23 17.79 6.65
CA GLU A 195 -25.02 19.24 6.69
C GLU A 195 -23.89 19.59 7.66
N TRP A 196 -23.80 18.93 8.81
CA TRP A 196 -22.72 19.08 9.78
C TRP A 196 -21.35 18.79 9.17
N ARG A 197 -21.20 17.67 8.45
CA ARG A 197 -19.96 17.32 7.74
C ARG A 197 -19.56 18.42 6.76
N HIS A 198 -20.50 18.90 5.96
CA HIS A 198 -20.26 19.97 4.99
C HIS A 198 -19.84 21.28 5.68
N ILE A 199 -20.53 21.70 6.74
CA ILE A 199 -20.17 22.90 7.51
C ILE A 199 -18.79 22.74 8.16
N LYS A 200 -18.46 21.57 8.70
CA LYS A 200 -17.13 21.30 9.27
C LYS A 200 -16.04 21.34 8.19
N LEU A 201 -16.31 20.84 6.99
CA LEU A 201 -15.43 20.96 5.83
C LEU A 201 -15.14 22.43 5.51
N LEU A 202 -16.19 23.24 5.30
CA LEU A 202 -16.07 24.68 5.02
C LEU A 202 -15.34 25.45 6.13
N LYS A 203 -15.65 25.13 7.39
CA LYS A 203 -15.02 25.72 8.57
C LYS A 203 -13.53 25.37 8.65
N ARG A 204 -13.15 24.13 8.34
CA ARG A 204 -11.73 23.69 8.28
C ARG A 204 -10.97 24.34 7.11
N ALA A 205 -11.65 24.70 6.03
CA ALA A 205 -11.09 25.41 4.89
C ALA A 205 -11.01 26.94 5.08
N GLY A 206 -11.58 27.49 6.16
CA GLY A 206 -11.58 28.93 6.44
C GLY A 206 -12.60 29.73 5.63
N ARG A 207 -13.60 29.06 5.03
CA ARG A 207 -14.62 29.72 4.20
C ARG A 207 -15.54 30.66 4.98
N GLY A 208 -15.69 30.46 6.29
CA GLY A 208 -16.42 31.40 7.16
C GLY A 208 -15.76 32.78 7.27
N HIS A 209 -14.47 32.88 6.94
CA HIS A 209 -13.63 34.09 6.99
C HIS A 209 -13.52 34.79 5.64
N HIS A 210 -14.12 34.25 4.58
CA HIS A 210 -14.03 34.83 3.24
C HIS A 210 -15.05 35.96 3.05
N PRO A 211 -14.68 37.12 2.47
CA PRO A 211 -15.61 38.24 2.26
C PRO A 211 -16.81 37.88 1.38
N GLU A 212 -16.57 37.08 0.35
CA GLU A 212 -17.61 36.62 -0.59
C GLU A 212 -18.48 35.47 -0.04
N GLY A 213 -18.32 35.13 1.24
CA GLY A 213 -19.11 34.12 1.93
C GLY A 213 -18.59 32.68 1.77
N PRO A 214 -19.40 31.70 2.20
CA PRO A 214 -18.92 30.35 2.49
C PRO A 214 -18.71 29.47 1.26
N ARG A 215 -19.06 29.93 0.06
CA ARG A 215 -18.98 29.14 -1.18
C ARG A 215 -17.50 28.93 -1.56
N PRO A 216 -16.98 27.70 -1.55
CA PRO A 216 -15.60 27.42 -1.90
C PRO A 216 -15.39 27.29 -3.41
N ASP A 217 -14.15 27.48 -3.82
CA ASP A 217 -13.67 27.09 -5.15
C ASP A 217 -13.43 25.57 -5.24
N ALA A 218 -13.26 25.08 -6.46
CA ALA A 218 -13.01 23.67 -6.72
C ALA A 218 -11.69 23.21 -6.04
N GLY A 219 -11.74 22.10 -5.31
CA GLY A 219 -10.62 21.56 -4.54
C GLY A 219 -10.14 22.38 -3.32
N GLU A 220 -10.69 23.58 -3.07
CA GLU A 220 -10.20 24.51 -2.03
C GLU A 220 -10.27 23.91 -0.62
N CYS A 221 -11.25 23.03 -0.36
CA CYS A 221 -11.49 22.44 0.95
C CYS A 221 -10.67 21.16 1.23
N ALA A 222 -9.88 20.68 0.27
CA ALA A 222 -9.06 19.48 0.46
C ALA A 222 -7.85 19.75 1.38
N VAL A 223 -7.57 18.83 2.31
CA VAL A 223 -6.37 18.87 3.14
C VAL A 223 -5.17 18.47 2.30
N VAL A 224 -4.30 19.41 1.94
CA VAL A 224 -3.13 19.16 1.07
C VAL A 224 -1.90 18.68 1.85
N CYS A 225 -0.99 17.97 1.15
CA CYS A 225 0.24 17.43 1.73
C CYS A 225 1.29 18.53 2.01
N PRO A 226 1.70 18.79 3.26
CA PRO A 226 2.68 19.82 3.59
C PRO A 226 4.12 19.48 3.15
N ALA A 227 4.42 18.20 2.90
CA ALA A 227 5.72 17.75 2.40
C ALA A 227 5.82 17.81 0.86
N CYS A 228 4.71 17.99 0.13
CA CYS A 228 4.75 18.19 -1.31
C CYS A 228 5.29 19.59 -1.65
N PRO A 229 5.85 19.80 -2.85
CA PRO A 229 6.31 21.11 -3.28
C PRO A 229 5.12 22.06 -3.51
N HIS A 230 5.13 23.22 -2.85
CA HIS A 230 4.14 24.29 -3.01
C HIS A 230 4.86 25.63 -3.17
N ALA A 231 4.93 26.13 -4.41
CA ALA A 231 5.53 27.43 -4.71
C ALA A 231 4.86 28.56 -3.91
N GLY A 232 5.66 29.45 -3.34
CA GLY A 232 5.19 30.55 -2.48
C GLY A 232 4.65 30.13 -1.10
N ARG A 233 4.68 28.84 -0.75
CA ARG A 233 4.23 28.34 0.55
C ARG A 233 5.33 27.62 1.31
N ASN A 234 6.06 26.71 0.66
CA ASN A 234 7.09 25.92 1.33
C ASN A 234 8.35 25.66 0.51
N LEU A 235 8.45 26.19 -0.71
CA LEU A 235 9.69 26.13 -1.51
C LEU A 235 10.57 27.35 -1.21
N PRO A 236 11.91 27.22 -1.26
CA PRO A 236 12.82 28.35 -1.09
C PRO A 236 12.63 29.42 -2.17
N ASP A 237 13.07 30.65 -1.90
CA ASP A 237 13.17 31.66 -2.93
C ASP A 237 14.09 31.22 -4.07
N LYS A 238 13.74 31.57 -5.31
CA LYS A 238 14.49 31.20 -6.52
C LYS A 238 14.71 29.68 -6.69
N TRP A 239 13.89 28.84 -6.07
CA TRP A 239 13.94 27.37 -6.22
C TRP A 239 13.95 26.91 -7.68
N ALA A 240 13.31 27.68 -8.58
CA ALA A 240 13.25 27.38 -10.00
C ALA A 240 14.60 27.58 -10.73
N GLU A 241 15.48 28.43 -10.21
CA GLU A 241 16.81 28.70 -10.77
C GLU A 241 17.88 27.71 -10.25
N ASP A 242 17.60 26.99 -9.16
CA ASP A 242 18.49 26.03 -8.50
C ASP A 242 18.56 24.68 -9.25
N LYS A 243 19.07 24.73 -10.49
CA LYS A 243 19.16 23.58 -11.42
C LYS A 243 19.70 22.29 -10.77
N PRO A 244 20.78 22.30 -9.96
CA PRO A 244 21.31 21.07 -9.36
C PRO A 244 20.35 20.39 -8.37
N ASN A 245 19.43 21.15 -7.76
CA ASN A 245 18.52 20.64 -6.73
C ASN A 245 17.06 20.55 -7.17
N GLN A 246 16.71 20.97 -8.39
CA GLN A 246 15.33 20.94 -8.91
C GLN A 246 14.62 19.59 -8.71
N TRP A 247 15.37 18.48 -8.79
CA TRP A 247 14.83 17.14 -8.57
C TRP A 247 14.30 16.90 -7.14
N LYS A 248 14.79 17.66 -6.14
CA LYS A 248 14.26 17.62 -4.76
C LYS A 248 12.89 18.31 -4.64
N TYR A 249 12.61 19.24 -5.55
CA TYR A 249 11.33 19.97 -5.65
C TYR A 249 10.33 19.26 -6.57
N ALA A 250 10.63 18.03 -7.03
CA ALA A 250 9.73 17.26 -7.88
C ALA A 250 8.43 16.89 -7.15
N LEU A 251 7.32 16.88 -7.90
CA LEU A 251 6.06 16.31 -7.45
C LEU A 251 6.01 14.81 -7.79
N PHE A 252 5.43 14.02 -6.91
CA PHE A 252 5.28 12.56 -7.08
C PHE A 252 3.81 12.19 -6.98
N LEU A 253 3.24 11.68 -8.08
CA LEU A 253 1.85 11.28 -8.18
C LEU A 253 1.74 9.78 -8.47
N ALA A 254 0.75 9.14 -7.88
CA ALA A 254 0.40 7.75 -8.13
C ALA A 254 -1.10 7.65 -8.46
N LEU A 255 -1.42 6.91 -9.51
CA LEU A 255 -2.77 6.70 -10.02
C LEU A 255 -3.17 5.25 -9.80
N ASP A 256 -4.43 5.02 -9.44
CA ASP A 256 -5.00 3.69 -9.29
C ASP A 256 -6.54 3.75 -9.23
N ALA A 257 -7.20 2.60 -9.35
CA ALA A 257 -8.63 2.40 -9.23
C ALA A 257 -9.00 1.37 -8.16
N ASN A 258 -10.02 1.68 -7.36
CA ASN A 258 -10.58 0.78 -6.36
C ASN A 258 -11.97 0.27 -6.77
N PHE A 259 -12.04 -1.01 -7.14
CA PHE A 259 -13.27 -1.70 -7.53
C PHE A 259 -14.10 -2.24 -6.35
N ARG A 260 -13.69 -2.02 -5.10
CA ARG A 260 -14.53 -2.32 -3.92
C ARG A 260 -15.51 -1.19 -3.61
N LEU A 261 -15.17 0.05 -3.97
CA LEU A 261 -16.01 1.25 -3.77
C LEU A 261 -17.17 1.35 -4.78
N LYS A 262 -17.92 0.25 -4.95
CA LYS A 262 -19.08 0.15 -5.83
C LYS A 262 -20.25 0.97 -5.27
N ARG A 263 -21.10 1.50 -6.14
CA ARG A 263 -22.38 2.14 -5.77
C ARG A 263 -23.53 1.54 -6.56
N LYS A 264 -24.62 1.19 -5.88
CA LYS A 264 -25.84 0.71 -6.55
C LYS A 264 -26.59 1.86 -7.25
N ALA A 265 -27.29 1.53 -8.33
CA ALA A 265 -28.13 2.45 -9.09
C ALA A 265 -29.53 2.64 -8.44
N ILE A 266 -29.57 3.10 -7.19
CA ILE A 266 -30.83 3.23 -6.40
C ILE A 266 -31.33 4.68 -6.24
N SER A 267 -30.57 5.68 -6.68
CA SER A 267 -30.89 7.11 -6.55
C SER A 267 -30.16 7.92 -7.64
N SER A 268 -30.49 9.21 -7.74
CA SER A 268 -29.98 10.16 -8.75
C SER A 268 -29.44 11.45 -8.11
N ASP A 269 -28.63 12.21 -8.86
CA ASP A 269 -28.12 13.51 -8.42
C ASP A 269 -29.23 14.55 -8.20
N ALA A 270 -30.40 14.40 -8.83
CA ALA A 270 -31.53 15.29 -8.63
C ALA A 270 -32.20 15.09 -7.26
N VAL A 271 -32.26 13.84 -6.77
CA VAL A 271 -32.87 13.49 -5.47
C VAL A 271 -31.84 13.61 -4.34
N ASP A 272 -30.58 13.26 -4.60
CA ASP A 272 -29.48 13.33 -3.64
C ASP A 272 -28.27 14.08 -4.24
N PRO A 273 -28.33 15.41 -4.37
CA PRO A 273 -27.25 16.23 -4.93
C PRO A 273 -26.12 16.37 -3.91
N SER A 274 -24.85 16.31 -4.33
CA SER A 274 -23.70 16.58 -3.42
C SER A 274 -23.76 18.00 -2.85
N LEU A 275 -23.42 18.15 -1.56
CA LEU A 275 -23.22 19.47 -0.95
C LEU A 275 -21.83 20.04 -1.29
N ASN A 276 -20.82 19.19 -1.43
CA ASN A 276 -19.45 19.61 -1.70
C ASN A 276 -19.25 20.09 -3.16
N ARG A 277 -19.92 19.46 -4.13
CA ARG A 277 -19.89 19.86 -5.56
C ARG A 277 -18.47 20.10 -6.11
N GLY A 278 -17.54 19.21 -5.79
CA GLY A 278 -16.16 19.28 -6.30
C GLY A 278 -15.21 20.18 -5.50
N CYS A 279 -15.64 20.74 -4.36
CA CYS A 279 -14.79 21.62 -3.56
C CYS A 279 -13.69 20.90 -2.75
N ALA A 280 -13.62 19.57 -2.78
CA ALA A 280 -12.66 18.77 -2.01
C ALA A 280 -11.89 17.75 -2.88
N TYR A 281 -12.06 16.45 -2.67
CA TYR A 281 -11.27 15.40 -3.33
C TYR A 281 -11.95 14.89 -4.59
N PHE A 282 -13.27 14.68 -4.53
CA PHE A 282 -14.05 14.37 -5.72
C PHE A 282 -14.02 15.53 -6.70
N VAL A 283 -13.95 15.20 -7.99
CA VAL A 283 -14.13 16.17 -9.07
C VAL A 283 -15.58 16.69 -9.12
N GLU A 284 -15.79 17.85 -9.75
CA GLU A 284 -17.15 18.32 -10.03
C GLU A 284 -17.84 17.36 -11.00
N GLU A 285 -18.95 16.78 -10.55
CA GLU A 285 -19.57 15.65 -11.22
C GLU A 285 -20.15 15.99 -12.58
N SER A 286 -20.79 17.16 -12.71
CA SER A 286 -21.54 17.51 -13.90
C SER A 286 -20.58 17.69 -15.09
N ALA A 287 -19.49 18.41 -14.87
CA ALA A 287 -18.38 18.57 -15.80
C ALA A 287 -17.71 17.21 -16.11
N TYR A 288 -17.48 16.39 -15.08
CA TYR A 288 -16.88 15.06 -15.26
C TYR A 288 -17.76 14.13 -16.10
N LYS A 289 -19.07 14.03 -15.80
CA LYS A 289 -20.03 13.25 -16.60
C LYS A 289 -20.15 13.77 -18.03
N THR A 290 -20.13 15.10 -18.21
CA THR A 290 -20.17 15.73 -19.54
C THR A 290 -18.94 15.35 -20.35
N HIS A 291 -17.74 15.43 -19.75
CA HIS A 291 -16.50 14.97 -20.35
C HIS A 291 -16.62 13.50 -20.76
N LEU A 292 -16.99 12.63 -19.83
CA LEU A 292 -17.10 11.18 -20.09
C LEU A 292 -18.13 10.83 -21.16
N ALA A 293 -19.22 11.58 -21.28
CA ALA A 293 -20.24 11.38 -22.32
C ALA A 293 -19.72 11.71 -23.73
N GLY A 294 -18.71 12.58 -23.84
CA GLY A 294 -18.01 12.86 -25.09
C GLY A 294 -17.16 11.67 -25.60
N TYR A 295 -16.90 10.66 -24.76
CA TYR A 295 -16.19 9.46 -25.13
C TYR A 295 -17.17 8.29 -25.23
N GLY A 296 -17.32 7.75 -26.45
CA GLY A 296 -18.10 6.52 -26.69
C GLY A 296 -17.44 5.26 -26.09
N PRO A 297 -17.82 4.06 -26.55
CA PRO A 297 -17.07 2.85 -26.24
C PRO A 297 -15.63 3.02 -26.73
N GLN A 298 -14.68 3.16 -25.80
CA GLN A 298 -13.27 3.15 -26.17
C GLN A 298 -12.89 1.71 -26.51
N GLU A 299 -12.47 1.46 -27.74
CA GLU A 299 -11.81 0.21 -28.07
C GLU A 299 -10.51 0.13 -27.25
N GLU A 300 -10.36 -0.92 -26.45
CA GLU A 300 -9.12 -1.14 -25.71
C GLU A 300 -7.98 -1.33 -26.71
N GLU A 301 -7.03 -0.38 -26.71
CA GLU A 301 -5.81 -0.51 -27.50
C GLU A 301 -5.14 -1.85 -27.15
N LYS A 302 -4.75 -2.63 -28.17
CA LYS A 302 -4.09 -3.91 -27.97
C LYS A 302 -2.82 -3.69 -27.14
N SER A 303 -2.79 -4.29 -25.95
CA SER A 303 -1.65 -4.28 -25.05
C SER A 303 -0.36 -4.68 -25.77
N THR A 304 0.63 -3.79 -25.76
CA THR A 304 2.02 -4.07 -26.18
C THR A 304 2.87 -4.65 -25.04
N CYS A 305 2.28 -4.86 -23.86
CA CYS A 305 2.84 -5.50 -22.67
C CYS A 305 2.07 -6.80 -22.37
N VAL A 306 2.30 -7.42 -21.20
CA VAL A 306 1.50 -8.55 -20.70
C VAL A 306 0.02 -8.16 -20.69
N ASN A 307 -0.84 -8.99 -21.30
CA ASN A 307 -2.29 -8.85 -21.20
C ASN A 307 -2.69 -9.09 -19.74
N HIS A 308 -2.91 -8.03 -18.96
CA HIS A 308 -3.52 -8.17 -17.64
C HIS A 308 -5.00 -8.53 -17.83
N ASP A 309 -5.34 -9.83 -17.78
CA ASP A 309 -6.73 -10.31 -17.86
C ASP A 309 -7.65 -9.72 -16.78
N ALA A 310 -7.06 -9.18 -15.69
CA ALA A 310 -7.76 -8.45 -14.65
C ALA A 310 -8.40 -7.14 -15.15
N VAL A 311 -7.73 -6.39 -16.04
CA VAL A 311 -8.24 -5.12 -16.59
C VAL A 311 -9.44 -5.39 -17.50
N LYS A 312 -9.34 -6.43 -18.36
CA LYS A 312 -10.45 -6.85 -19.26
C LYS A 312 -11.68 -7.35 -18.52
N SER A 313 -11.49 -7.93 -17.34
CA SER A 313 -12.59 -8.42 -16.50
C SER A 313 -13.24 -7.29 -15.68
N ALA A 314 -12.51 -6.22 -15.37
CA ALA A 314 -12.98 -5.07 -14.62
C ALA A 314 -13.77 -4.04 -15.48
N ASN A 315 -13.53 -4.00 -16.79
CA ASN A 315 -14.18 -3.07 -17.73
C ASN A 315 -15.57 -3.51 -18.22
N LYS A 316 -16.25 -4.39 -17.48
CA LYS A 316 -17.62 -4.81 -17.79
C LYS A 316 -18.65 -4.03 -16.96
N ALA A 317 -19.62 -3.44 -17.65
CA ALA A 317 -20.80 -2.88 -17.00
C ALA A 317 -21.47 -3.98 -16.17
N THR A 318 -21.60 -3.74 -14.86
CA THR A 318 -22.27 -4.68 -13.96
C THR A 318 -23.70 -4.19 -13.74
N ALA A 319 -24.68 -5.00 -14.10
CA ALA A 319 -26.10 -4.66 -13.94
C ALA A 319 -26.41 -4.25 -12.48
N GLY A 320 -27.17 -3.17 -12.32
CA GLY A 320 -27.58 -2.63 -11.01
C GLY A 320 -26.55 -1.74 -10.30
N LEU A 321 -25.37 -1.51 -10.88
CA LEU A 321 -24.39 -0.54 -10.37
C LEU A 321 -24.41 0.75 -11.19
N ALA A 322 -24.32 1.88 -10.51
CA ALA A 322 -24.10 3.18 -11.13
C ALA A 322 -22.63 3.63 -11.04
N ALA A 323 -21.85 3.03 -10.13
CA ALA A 323 -20.39 3.12 -10.13
C ALA A 323 -19.80 1.72 -9.87
N THR A 324 -18.88 1.27 -10.72
CA THR A 324 -18.15 0.00 -10.59
C THR A 324 -16.94 0.10 -9.65
N GLY A 325 -16.53 1.32 -9.30
CA GLY A 325 -15.42 1.64 -8.42
C GLY A 325 -15.16 3.15 -8.37
N ALA A 326 -14.01 3.54 -7.85
CA ALA A 326 -13.52 4.92 -7.87
C ALA A 326 -12.04 4.97 -8.30
N GLY A 327 -11.69 5.91 -9.17
CA GLY A 327 -10.30 6.22 -9.52
C GLY A 327 -9.74 7.30 -8.61
N THR A 328 -8.41 7.36 -8.46
CA THR A 328 -7.73 8.39 -7.64
C THR A 328 -6.40 8.81 -8.23
N VAL A 329 -5.97 10.02 -7.88
CA VAL A 329 -4.56 10.43 -7.97
C VAL A 329 -4.09 10.90 -6.60
N ASP A 330 -3.05 10.26 -6.08
CA ASP A 330 -2.53 10.47 -4.74
C ASP A 330 -1.07 10.95 -4.80
N CYS A 331 -0.61 11.59 -3.73
CA CYS A 331 0.80 11.82 -3.50
C CYS A 331 1.52 10.49 -3.24
N ALA A 332 2.40 10.09 -4.15
CA ALA A 332 3.05 8.78 -4.11
C ALA A 332 4.00 8.60 -2.90
N ARG A 333 4.55 9.69 -2.35
CA ARG A 333 5.53 9.63 -1.25
C ARG A 333 4.91 9.69 0.16
N HIS A 334 3.73 10.31 0.27
CA HIS A 334 3.11 10.64 1.55
C HIS A 334 1.74 9.98 1.75
N ASN A 335 1.24 9.24 0.75
CA ASN A 335 -0.05 8.55 0.80
C ASN A 335 -1.20 9.52 1.10
N MET A 336 -1.25 10.67 0.45
CA MET A 336 -2.29 11.68 0.65
C MET A 336 -3.02 11.93 -0.65
N LYS A 337 -4.36 11.99 -0.60
CA LYS A 337 -5.19 12.29 -1.77
C LYS A 337 -4.98 13.72 -2.23
N ARG A 338 -4.95 13.92 -3.56
CA ARG A 338 -4.90 15.27 -4.15
C ARG A 338 -6.30 15.90 -4.15
N PRO A 339 -6.37 17.24 -4.14
CA PRO A 339 -7.62 17.94 -4.47
C PRO A 339 -8.09 17.58 -5.88
N MET A 340 -9.41 17.46 -6.06
CA MET A 340 -10.06 17.20 -7.36
C MET A 340 -9.45 16.04 -8.18
N SER A 341 -9.09 14.95 -7.50
CA SER A 341 -8.41 13.82 -8.14
C SER A 341 -9.13 12.49 -7.95
N VAL A 342 -10.31 12.49 -7.35
CA VAL A 342 -11.14 11.28 -7.18
C VAL A 342 -12.38 11.38 -8.05
N GLY A 343 -12.77 10.27 -8.68
CA GLY A 343 -14.01 10.21 -9.43
C GLY A 343 -14.58 8.80 -9.54
N ASP A 344 -15.89 8.73 -9.68
CA ASP A 344 -16.58 7.45 -9.87
C ASP A 344 -16.26 6.86 -11.25
N LEU A 345 -16.15 5.54 -11.28
CA LEU A 345 -15.95 4.75 -12.49
C LEU A 345 -17.28 4.14 -12.93
N GLN A 346 -17.72 4.42 -14.15
CA GLN A 346 -19.03 3.98 -14.64
C GLN A 346 -18.97 2.57 -15.23
N VAL A 347 -17.92 2.26 -15.98
CA VAL A 347 -17.72 0.99 -16.69
C VAL A 347 -16.24 0.61 -16.61
N GLY A 348 -15.76 0.42 -15.38
CA GLY A 348 -14.35 0.13 -15.11
C GLY A 348 -13.41 1.35 -15.26
N GLU A 349 -12.12 1.08 -15.31
CA GLU A 349 -11.05 2.09 -15.33
C GLU A 349 -10.66 2.42 -16.78
N ARG A 350 -11.36 3.41 -17.37
CA ARG A 350 -11.05 3.89 -18.73
C ARG A 350 -10.01 5.01 -18.69
N TYR A 351 -9.26 5.19 -19.77
CA TYR A 351 -8.35 6.33 -19.90
C TYR A 351 -9.07 7.67 -19.79
N ALA A 352 -10.28 7.81 -20.33
CA ALA A 352 -11.06 9.03 -20.17
C ALA A 352 -11.34 9.40 -18.69
N ASN A 353 -11.49 8.38 -17.82
CA ASN A 353 -11.64 8.58 -16.38
C ASN A 353 -10.30 9.06 -15.78
N MET A 354 -9.23 8.27 -15.95
CA MET A 354 -7.94 8.54 -15.30
C MET A 354 -7.24 9.80 -15.82
N ASP A 355 -7.36 10.11 -17.11
CA ASP A 355 -6.85 11.36 -17.69
C ASP A 355 -7.52 12.57 -17.03
N TYR A 356 -8.85 12.55 -16.87
CA TYR A 356 -9.58 13.66 -16.25
C TYR A 356 -9.14 13.88 -14.80
N LEU A 357 -9.04 12.80 -14.01
CA LEU A 357 -8.60 12.86 -12.62
C LEU A 357 -7.15 13.36 -12.50
N PHE A 358 -6.28 12.94 -13.42
CA PHE A 358 -4.89 13.38 -13.48
C PHE A 358 -4.77 14.87 -13.81
N PHE A 359 -5.39 15.34 -14.89
CA PHE A 359 -5.30 16.75 -15.29
C PHE A 359 -6.01 17.68 -14.30
N SER A 360 -7.21 17.30 -13.83
CA SER A 360 -7.94 18.02 -12.79
C SER A 360 -7.09 18.16 -11.52
N GLY A 361 -6.47 17.07 -11.09
CA GLY A 361 -5.59 17.05 -9.92
C GLY A 361 -4.29 17.85 -10.08
N LEU A 362 -3.96 18.34 -11.28
CA LEU A 362 -2.78 19.17 -11.56
C LEU A 362 -3.10 20.67 -11.74
N LEU A 363 -4.38 21.05 -11.87
CA LEU A 363 -4.77 22.44 -11.99
C LEU A 363 -4.22 23.30 -10.85
N GLY A 364 -3.73 24.49 -11.19
CA GLY A 364 -3.14 25.43 -10.23
C GLY A 364 -1.80 24.98 -9.60
N THR A 365 -1.16 23.93 -10.14
CA THR A 365 0.12 23.42 -9.61
C THR A 365 1.29 23.89 -10.48
N THR A 366 2.26 24.60 -9.89
CA THR A 366 3.53 24.95 -10.55
C THR A 366 4.49 23.77 -10.51
N LEU A 367 5.01 23.35 -11.67
CA LEU A 367 5.83 22.16 -11.82
C LEU A 367 7.11 22.46 -12.60
N LEU A 368 8.23 21.88 -12.15
CA LEU A 368 9.45 21.71 -12.97
C LEU A 368 9.72 20.24 -13.27
N MET A 369 9.31 19.35 -12.36
CA MET A 369 9.51 17.92 -12.49
C MET A 369 8.32 17.17 -11.90
N LEU A 370 7.80 16.19 -12.65
CA LEU A 370 6.73 15.32 -12.23
C LEU A 370 7.11 13.85 -12.44
N ASN A 371 7.06 13.08 -11.35
CA ASN A 371 7.18 11.63 -11.36
C ASN A 371 5.77 11.04 -11.24
N ILE A 372 5.38 10.23 -12.21
CA ILE A 372 4.05 9.61 -12.30
C ILE A 372 4.20 8.11 -12.16
N SER A 373 3.44 7.53 -11.23
CA SER A 373 3.31 6.11 -11.00
C SER A 373 1.92 5.64 -11.41
N TYR A 374 1.83 4.57 -12.20
CA TYR A 374 0.56 3.93 -12.53
C TYR A 374 0.81 2.48 -12.94
N ASP A 375 -0.07 1.55 -12.61
CA ASP A 375 0.08 0.13 -12.94
C ASP A 375 0.34 -0.06 -14.43
N ILE A 376 -0.48 0.56 -15.27
CA ILE A 376 -0.34 0.50 -16.73
C ILE A 376 0.36 1.74 -17.29
N CYS A 377 1.24 2.40 -16.52
CA CYS A 377 1.93 3.63 -16.96
C CYS A 377 2.68 3.46 -18.28
N CYS A 378 3.21 2.26 -18.54
CA CYS A 378 3.92 1.94 -19.78
C CYS A 378 3.03 1.95 -21.03
N GLN A 379 1.71 1.86 -20.87
CA GLN A 379 0.72 1.93 -21.95
C GLN A 379 0.03 3.28 -21.96
N TRP A 380 -0.45 3.70 -20.79
CA TRP A 380 -1.21 4.93 -20.61
C TRP A 380 -0.45 6.18 -21.07
N SER A 381 0.87 6.25 -20.80
CA SER A 381 1.69 7.44 -21.08
C SER A 381 1.97 7.68 -22.57
N ILE A 382 1.86 6.65 -23.42
CA ILE A 382 2.23 6.72 -24.85
C ILE A 382 1.42 7.80 -25.57
N ASN A 383 0.10 7.77 -25.40
CA ASN A 383 -0.85 8.68 -26.08
C ASN A 383 -1.38 9.79 -25.15
N LEU A 384 -0.81 9.96 -23.95
CA LEU A 384 -1.32 10.90 -22.94
C LEU A 384 -1.45 12.34 -23.48
N TRP A 385 -0.42 12.84 -24.16
CA TRP A 385 -0.40 14.20 -24.69
C TRP A 385 -1.33 14.40 -25.88
N ALA A 386 -1.47 13.37 -26.72
CA ALA A 386 -2.46 13.39 -27.78
C ALA A 386 -3.88 13.46 -27.18
N ARG A 387 -4.17 12.69 -26.13
CA ARG A 387 -5.46 12.76 -25.42
C ARG A 387 -5.67 14.10 -24.72
N MET A 388 -4.62 14.69 -24.14
CA MET A 388 -4.68 16.04 -23.53
C MET A 388 -5.11 17.13 -24.53
N SER A 389 -4.77 16.98 -25.82
CA SER A 389 -5.16 17.98 -26.83
C SER A 389 -6.67 18.16 -26.98
N ALA A 390 -7.47 17.16 -26.59
CA ALA A 390 -8.93 17.21 -26.57
C ALA A 390 -9.50 17.97 -25.34
N PHE A 391 -8.68 18.27 -24.33
CA PHE A 391 -9.11 19.05 -23.16
C PHE A 391 -9.19 20.56 -23.48
N PRO A 392 -10.02 21.32 -22.73
CA PRO A 392 -10.08 22.78 -22.85
C PRO A 392 -8.72 23.44 -22.67
N GLU A 393 -8.49 24.58 -23.32
CA GLU A 393 -7.18 25.26 -23.33
C GLU A 393 -6.62 25.51 -21.92
N GLY A 394 -7.46 25.96 -20.98
CA GLY A 394 -7.05 26.20 -19.58
C GLY A 394 -6.66 24.94 -18.79
N TRP A 395 -6.87 23.75 -19.32
CA TRP A 395 -6.46 22.46 -18.73
C TRP A 395 -5.22 21.86 -19.40
N ARG A 396 -4.81 22.41 -20.56
CA ARG A 396 -3.65 21.91 -21.30
C ARG A 396 -2.38 22.36 -20.58
N ILE A 397 -1.57 21.40 -20.17
CA ILE A 397 -0.32 21.67 -19.47
C ILE A 397 0.78 21.94 -20.50
N ASP A 398 1.58 22.99 -20.29
CA ASP A 398 2.79 23.20 -21.09
C ASP A 398 3.81 22.10 -20.81
N THR A 399 4.05 21.26 -21.81
CA THR A 399 4.97 20.14 -21.71
C THR A 399 6.43 20.52 -21.94
N THR A 400 6.72 21.73 -22.43
CA THR A 400 8.06 22.11 -22.92
C THR A 400 9.05 22.50 -21.82
N GLY A 401 8.55 22.92 -20.64
CA GLY A 401 9.36 23.34 -19.49
C GLY A 401 9.39 22.34 -18.31
N VAL A 402 8.67 21.22 -18.39
CA VAL A 402 8.52 20.27 -17.28
C VAL A 402 9.18 18.93 -17.62
N LYS A 403 10.00 18.41 -16.71
CA LYS A 403 10.54 17.04 -16.81
C LYS A 403 9.50 16.02 -16.35
N TRP A 404 9.05 15.17 -17.26
CA TRP A 404 8.10 14.09 -16.98
C TRP A 404 8.83 12.75 -16.83
N THR A 405 8.45 11.98 -15.83
CA THR A 405 9.02 10.65 -15.57
C THR A 405 7.89 9.67 -15.29
N TYR A 406 7.86 8.58 -16.05
CA TYR A 406 6.79 7.57 -16.02
C TYR A 406 7.30 6.28 -15.40
N LEU A 407 6.59 5.78 -14.42
CA LEU A 407 7.02 4.66 -13.59
C LEU A 407 5.85 3.72 -13.31
N VAL A 408 6.18 2.46 -13.07
CA VAL A 408 5.22 1.45 -12.60
C VAL A 408 5.53 1.15 -11.13
N PRO A 409 4.52 1.06 -10.24
CA PRO A 409 4.74 0.74 -8.84
C PRO A 409 5.56 -0.55 -8.67
N LYS A 410 6.39 -0.60 -7.63
CA LYS A 410 7.39 -1.67 -7.46
C LYS A 410 6.76 -3.07 -7.31
N PHE A 411 5.58 -3.17 -6.73
CA PHE A 411 4.87 -4.44 -6.55
C PHE A 411 4.32 -4.97 -7.88
N HIS A 412 3.80 -4.08 -8.72
CA HIS A 412 3.20 -4.44 -10.01
C HIS A 412 4.24 -4.62 -11.13
N LEU A 413 5.36 -3.90 -11.07
CA LEU A 413 6.42 -3.91 -12.08
C LEU A 413 6.86 -5.32 -12.55
N PRO A 414 7.05 -6.33 -11.67
CA PRO A 414 7.42 -7.70 -12.10
C PRO A 414 6.39 -8.40 -13.00
N ALA A 415 5.13 -7.94 -13.01
CA ALA A 415 4.09 -8.50 -13.89
C ALA A 415 4.16 -7.96 -15.32
N HIS A 416 5.03 -6.98 -15.59
CA HIS A 416 5.26 -6.42 -16.92
C HIS A 416 6.35 -7.19 -17.68
N VAL A 417 6.39 -7.03 -19.01
CA VAL A 417 7.47 -7.59 -19.84
C VAL A 417 8.84 -7.02 -19.46
N ASP A 418 9.91 -7.76 -19.69
CA ASP A 418 11.28 -7.42 -19.24
C ASP A 418 11.75 -6.02 -19.64
N LYS A 419 11.37 -5.57 -20.84
CA LYS A 419 11.67 -4.20 -21.30
C LYS A 419 11.07 -3.15 -20.36
N CYS A 420 9.84 -3.35 -19.90
CA CYS A 420 9.15 -2.44 -18.99
C CYS A 420 9.76 -2.48 -17.59
N GLN A 421 10.17 -3.67 -17.12
CA GLN A 421 10.75 -3.87 -15.79
C GLN A 421 12.02 -3.04 -15.52
N THR A 422 12.73 -2.64 -16.58
CA THR A 422 13.91 -1.78 -16.47
C THR A 422 13.59 -0.33 -16.82
N ALA A 423 12.81 -0.08 -17.88
CA ALA A 423 12.50 1.27 -18.36
C ALA A 423 11.58 2.09 -17.41
N TYR A 424 10.65 1.44 -16.71
CA TYR A 424 9.68 2.09 -15.82
C TYR A 424 9.99 1.87 -14.32
N SER A 425 11.25 1.52 -14.01
CA SER A 425 11.65 1.14 -12.66
C SER A 425 12.04 2.33 -11.81
N PHE A 426 11.39 2.47 -10.65
CA PHE A 426 11.86 3.37 -9.59
C PHE A 426 13.30 3.08 -9.16
N ASN A 427 13.74 1.83 -9.22
CA ASN A 427 15.09 1.47 -8.75
C ASN A 427 16.20 1.98 -9.68
N TYR A 428 15.90 2.23 -10.95
CA TYR A 428 16.89 2.65 -11.96
C TYR A 428 16.72 4.12 -12.38
N THR A 429 15.65 4.78 -11.95
CA THR A 429 15.36 6.17 -12.32
C THR A 429 15.95 7.18 -11.34
N ARG A 430 16.72 8.16 -11.83
CA ARG A 430 17.35 9.19 -10.98
C ARG A 430 16.37 10.19 -10.38
N GLY A 431 16.68 10.66 -9.17
CA GLY A 431 15.96 11.73 -8.48
C GLY A 431 14.67 11.29 -7.80
N VAL A 432 14.42 9.97 -7.68
CA VAL A 432 13.17 9.43 -7.10
C VAL A 432 13.36 8.76 -5.74
N GLY A 433 14.61 8.64 -5.26
CA GLY A 433 14.93 8.06 -3.96
C GLY A 433 14.43 6.62 -3.81
N ARG A 434 13.85 6.30 -2.66
CA ARG A 434 13.27 4.98 -2.34
C ARG A 434 11.75 4.91 -2.52
N THR A 435 11.15 5.85 -3.25
CA THR A 435 9.70 5.83 -3.60
C THR A 435 9.30 4.47 -4.18
N ASP A 436 8.13 3.96 -3.79
CA ASP A 436 7.61 2.66 -4.24
C ASP A 436 6.44 2.75 -5.23
N GLY A 437 5.68 3.85 -5.20
CA GLY A 437 4.52 4.07 -6.07
C GLY A 437 3.20 3.52 -5.51
N GLU A 438 3.23 2.82 -4.37
CA GLU A 438 2.11 2.01 -3.81
C GLU A 438 1.18 2.83 -2.89
N ALA A 439 1.08 4.13 -3.14
CA ALA A 439 0.39 5.05 -2.25
C ALA A 439 -1.14 4.90 -2.28
N PRO A 440 -1.77 4.79 -3.46
CA PRO A 440 -3.19 4.55 -3.57
C PRO A 440 -3.64 3.26 -2.89
N GLU A 441 -2.92 2.15 -3.05
CA GLU A 441 -3.24 0.83 -2.50
C GLU A 441 -3.29 0.86 -0.97
N ARG A 442 -2.36 1.59 -0.34
CA ARG A 442 -2.36 1.80 1.11
C ARG A 442 -3.55 2.65 1.58
N GLY A 443 -3.95 3.65 0.79
CA GLY A 443 -5.16 4.44 1.05
C GLY A 443 -6.45 3.63 0.85
N TRP A 444 -6.45 2.71 -0.13
CA TRP A 444 -7.54 1.79 -0.38
C TRP A 444 -7.74 0.80 0.75
N ALA A 445 -6.67 0.25 1.29
CA ALA A 445 -6.75 -0.65 2.45
C ALA A 445 -7.51 -0.03 3.63
N ASP A 446 -7.36 1.29 3.84
CA ASP A 446 -8.04 2.04 4.90
C ASP A 446 -9.53 2.26 4.58
N ILE A 447 -9.86 2.90 3.45
CA ILE A 447 -11.25 3.26 3.10
C ILE A 447 -12.15 2.07 2.75
N ASN A 448 -11.56 0.89 2.52
CA ASN A 448 -12.31 -0.28 2.05
C ASN A 448 -13.38 -0.77 3.03
N ALA A 449 -13.25 -0.48 4.32
CA ALA A 449 -14.26 -0.92 5.27
C ALA A 449 -15.50 0.03 5.29
N ALA A 450 -15.35 1.29 4.89
CA ALA A 450 -16.47 2.18 4.50
C ALA A 450 -17.18 1.78 3.17
N ALA A 451 -16.65 0.84 2.39
CA ALA A 451 -17.24 0.46 1.11
C ALA A 451 -18.66 -0.12 1.25
N SER A 452 -18.93 -0.86 2.33
CA SER A 452 -20.23 -1.48 2.56
C SER A 452 -21.34 -0.45 2.83
N SER A 453 -21.07 0.52 3.71
CA SER A 453 -22.01 1.57 4.10
C SER A 453 -22.24 2.58 2.96
N THR A 454 -21.20 2.90 2.19
CA THR A 454 -21.30 3.84 1.07
C THR A 454 -21.95 3.25 -0.19
N LYS A 455 -21.96 1.92 -0.35
CA LYS A 455 -22.53 1.25 -1.52
C LYS A 455 -24.03 1.48 -1.73
N GLU A 456 -24.76 1.59 -0.62
CA GLU A 456 -26.22 1.82 -0.58
C GLU A 456 -26.58 3.31 -0.47
N MET A 457 -25.60 4.22 -0.48
CA MET A 457 -25.89 5.66 -0.44
C MET A 457 -26.27 6.19 -1.82
N GLY A 458 -27.07 7.25 -1.84
CA GLY A 458 -27.25 8.07 -3.04
C GLY A 458 -25.94 8.74 -3.48
N PRO A 459 -25.88 9.25 -4.73
CA PRO A 459 -24.63 9.76 -5.31
C PRO A 459 -24.04 10.95 -4.54
N GLY A 460 -24.84 11.92 -4.13
CA GLY A 460 -24.39 13.08 -3.35
C GLY A 460 -23.86 12.68 -1.98
N SER A 461 -24.68 11.95 -1.22
CA SER A 461 -24.34 11.51 0.14
C SER A 461 -23.10 10.61 0.17
N ARG A 462 -22.91 9.75 -0.84
CA ARG A 462 -21.70 8.92 -0.96
C ARG A 462 -20.44 9.77 -1.15
N ARG A 463 -20.44 10.70 -2.11
CA ARG A 463 -19.26 11.53 -2.39
C ARG A 463 -18.93 12.42 -1.20
N ASP A 464 -19.93 13.07 -0.61
CA ASP A 464 -19.74 13.92 0.58
C ASP A 464 -19.15 13.12 1.75
N THR A 465 -19.59 11.86 1.93
CA THR A 465 -19.02 10.95 2.95
C THR A 465 -17.58 10.58 2.62
N LEU A 466 -17.29 10.14 1.39
CA LEU A 466 -15.94 9.75 1.00
C LEU A 466 -14.95 10.93 1.05
N ASP A 467 -15.35 12.13 0.63
CA ASP A 467 -14.56 13.36 0.79
C ASP A 467 -14.17 13.59 2.25
N ASP A 468 -15.10 13.40 3.18
CA ASP A 468 -14.89 13.58 4.61
C ASP A 468 -13.89 12.55 5.17
N HIS A 469 -14.01 11.27 4.78
CA HIS A 469 -13.04 10.23 5.13
C HIS A 469 -11.65 10.48 4.53
N PHE A 470 -11.56 10.94 3.28
CA PHE A 470 -10.29 11.32 2.67
C PHE A 470 -9.64 12.52 3.38
N GLY A 471 -10.46 13.46 3.84
CA GLY A 471 -10.07 14.57 4.70
C GLY A 471 -9.42 14.10 6.00
N ASP A 472 -10.06 13.15 6.69
CA ASP A 472 -9.53 12.54 7.91
C ASP A 472 -8.23 11.77 7.65
N TRP A 473 -8.17 10.94 6.61
CA TRP A 473 -6.96 10.22 6.21
C TRP A 473 -5.79 11.16 5.98
N ASN A 474 -6.00 12.23 5.20
CA ASN A 474 -4.98 13.24 4.94
C ASN A 474 -4.56 13.96 6.24
N HIS A 475 -5.50 14.28 7.13
CA HIS A 475 -5.18 14.86 8.43
C HIS A 475 -4.32 13.92 9.30
N LYS A 476 -4.69 12.63 9.38
CA LYS A 476 -3.92 11.58 10.06
C LYS A 476 -2.50 11.44 9.49
N LYS A 477 -2.33 11.56 8.17
CA LYS A 477 -0.99 11.59 7.55
C LYS A 477 -0.16 12.77 8.04
N ILE A 478 -0.73 13.98 8.07
CA ILE A 478 -0.04 15.20 8.53
C ILE A 478 0.45 15.02 9.97
N VAL A 479 -0.44 14.64 10.91
CA VAL A 479 -0.05 14.49 12.32
C VAL A 479 0.97 13.37 12.54
N ALA A 480 1.00 12.36 11.67
CA ALA A 480 1.97 11.28 11.72
C ALA A 480 3.30 11.57 10.99
N MET A 481 3.48 12.72 10.34
CA MET A 481 4.69 13.01 9.56
C MET A 481 5.95 13.07 10.42
N ALA A 482 5.91 13.73 11.57
CA ALA A 482 7.05 13.85 12.49
C ALA A 482 7.68 12.48 12.83
N PRO A 483 6.94 11.53 13.44
CA PRO A 483 7.50 10.20 13.73
C PRO A 483 7.79 9.37 12.47
N THR A 484 7.01 9.55 11.39
CA THR A 484 7.22 8.80 10.14
C THR A 484 8.53 9.16 9.45
N PHE A 485 8.82 10.45 9.30
CA PHE A 485 10.05 10.91 8.66
C PHE A 485 11.28 10.62 9.54
N LEU A 486 11.16 10.76 10.86
CA LEU A 486 12.24 10.36 11.78
C LEU A 486 12.58 8.87 11.64
N ARG A 487 11.57 7.99 11.54
CA ARG A 487 11.80 6.56 11.29
C ARG A 487 12.44 6.33 9.92
N LYS A 488 11.94 7.00 8.87
CA LYS A 488 12.48 6.84 7.50
C LYS A 488 13.95 7.29 7.42
N ILE A 489 14.34 8.42 8.01
CA ILE A 489 15.72 8.91 7.94
C ILE A 489 16.68 8.03 8.75
N LYS A 490 16.24 7.53 9.92
CA LYS A 490 17.01 6.58 10.74
C LYS A 490 17.28 5.26 10.01
N ALA A 491 16.41 4.85 9.09
CA ALA A 491 16.64 3.70 8.21
C ALA A 491 17.48 4.08 6.98
N ALA A 492 17.20 5.21 6.34
CA ALA A 492 17.83 5.60 5.08
C ALA A 492 19.32 5.93 5.21
N VAL A 493 19.74 6.53 6.32
CA VAL A 493 21.14 6.93 6.51
C VAL A 493 22.10 5.72 6.63
N PRO A 494 21.83 4.70 7.47
CA PRO A 494 22.62 3.47 7.48
C PRO A 494 22.60 2.73 6.14
N GLU A 495 21.43 2.61 5.51
CA GLU A 495 21.30 1.93 4.22
C GLU A 495 22.09 2.62 3.10
N ARG A 496 22.08 3.96 3.08
CA ARG A 496 22.95 4.76 2.21
C ARG A 496 24.41 4.38 2.43
N ALA A 497 24.89 4.39 3.68
CA ALA A 497 26.28 4.09 3.99
C ALA A 497 26.65 2.67 3.52
N ASN A 498 25.82 1.67 3.83
CA ASN A 498 26.05 0.28 3.43
C ASN A 498 26.11 0.11 1.90
N HIS A 499 25.17 0.72 1.17
CA HIS A 499 25.11 0.56 -0.28
C HIS A 499 26.15 1.37 -1.04
N VAL A 500 26.51 2.57 -0.57
CA VAL A 500 27.64 3.34 -1.13
C VAL A 500 28.94 2.56 -0.93
N TRP A 501 29.19 2.09 0.29
CA TRP A 501 30.38 1.32 0.61
C TRP A 501 30.48 0.03 -0.22
N ALA A 502 29.38 -0.72 -0.36
CA ALA A 502 29.34 -1.92 -1.20
C ALA A 502 29.57 -1.63 -2.69
N PHE A 503 29.10 -0.47 -3.17
CA PHE A 503 29.35 -0.02 -4.54
C PHE A 503 30.80 0.39 -4.76
N GLU A 504 31.41 1.09 -3.81
CA GLU A 504 32.83 1.45 -3.84
C GLU A 504 33.73 0.22 -3.78
N GLU A 505 33.44 -0.74 -2.90
CA GLU A 505 34.14 -2.04 -2.85
C GLU A 505 34.03 -2.77 -4.19
N LEU A 506 32.83 -2.86 -4.77
CA LEU A 506 32.65 -3.48 -6.08
C LEU A 506 33.45 -2.74 -7.17
N THR A 507 33.44 -1.40 -7.15
CA THR A 507 34.13 -0.57 -8.14
C THR A 507 35.65 -0.72 -8.04
N ALA A 508 36.20 -0.76 -6.81
CA ALA A 508 37.64 -0.95 -6.58
C ALA A 508 38.16 -2.31 -7.06
N ASN A 509 37.28 -3.32 -7.15
CA ASN A 509 37.61 -4.66 -7.64
C ASN A 509 37.49 -4.82 -9.16
N LEU A 510 37.16 -3.76 -9.90
CA LEU A 510 37.02 -3.78 -11.36
C LEU A 510 38.14 -3.01 -12.04
N LYS A 511 38.48 -3.43 -13.27
CA LYS A 511 39.44 -2.71 -14.10
C LYS A 511 38.96 -1.26 -14.36
N PRO A 512 39.83 -0.24 -14.21
CA PRO A 512 39.43 1.16 -14.41
C PRO A 512 38.77 1.43 -15.77
N GLU A 513 39.24 0.75 -16.83
CA GLU A 513 38.71 0.89 -18.18
C GLU A 513 37.27 0.36 -18.27
N SER A 514 36.98 -0.76 -17.59
CA SER A 514 35.63 -1.32 -17.52
C SER A 514 34.69 -0.38 -16.75
N VAL A 515 35.15 0.18 -15.63
CA VAL A 515 34.36 1.14 -14.83
C VAL A 515 34.04 2.38 -15.66
N ALA A 516 35.02 2.94 -16.39
CA ALA A 516 34.81 4.09 -17.26
C ALA A 516 33.77 3.79 -18.36
N ALA A 517 33.89 2.63 -19.02
CA ALA A 517 32.93 2.20 -20.03
C ALA A 517 31.51 2.00 -19.45
N PHE A 518 31.39 1.39 -18.27
CA PHE A 518 30.09 1.19 -17.61
C PHE A 518 29.46 2.51 -17.17
N THR A 519 30.28 3.44 -16.68
CA THR A 519 29.85 4.79 -16.27
C THR A 519 29.29 5.55 -17.46
N ILE A 520 30.02 5.59 -18.59
CA ILE A 520 29.54 6.23 -19.82
C ILE A 520 28.21 5.62 -20.28
N ALA A 521 28.13 4.28 -20.30
CA ALA A 521 26.91 3.59 -20.74
C ALA A 521 25.70 3.88 -19.84
N VAL A 522 25.88 3.89 -18.51
CA VAL A 522 24.77 4.16 -17.58
C VAL A 522 24.36 5.62 -17.58
N GLU A 523 25.29 6.55 -17.66
CA GLU A 523 24.98 7.98 -17.67
C GLU A 523 24.31 8.41 -18.98
N ALA A 524 24.72 7.83 -20.11
CA ALA A 524 24.05 8.04 -21.39
C ALA A 524 22.58 7.58 -21.34
N TRP A 525 22.32 6.40 -20.75
CA TRP A 525 20.95 5.87 -20.60
C TRP A 525 20.12 6.65 -19.57
N GLU A 526 20.72 7.09 -18.47
CA GLU A 526 20.04 7.92 -17.46
C GLU A 526 19.67 9.31 -18.01
N ALA A 527 20.44 9.84 -18.96
CA ALA A 527 20.16 11.09 -19.65
C ALA A 527 19.12 10.93 -20.77
N ASP A 528 19.22 9.84 -21.53
CA ASP A 528 18.32 9.51 -22.64
C ASP A 528 17.95 8.01 -22.61
N PRO A 529 16.72 7.66 -22.19
CA PRO A 529 16.27 6.27 -22.14
C PRO A 529 16.22 5.55 -23.51
N LYS A 530 16.42 6.27 -24.63
CA LYS A 530 16.54 5.69 -25.97
C LYS A 530 17.92 5.06 -26.23
N GLN A 531 18.93 5.37 -25.41
CA GLN A 531 20.25 4.78 -25.50
C GLN A 531 20.23 3.28 -25.11
N PRO A 532 21.26 2.49 -25.48
CA PRO A 532 21.34 1.08 -25.10
C PRO A 532 21.23 0.88 -23.59
N ASN A 533 20.25 0.09 -23.17
CA ASN A 533 19.97 -0.12 -21.75
C ASN A 533 21.11 -0.91 -21.05
N PRO A 534 21.76 -0.35 -20.02
CA PRO A 534 22.89 -0.98 -19.34
C PRO A 534 22.48 -2.09 -18.37
N PHE A 535 21.19 -2.18 -18.03
CA PHE A 535 20.62 -3.12 -17.06
C PHE A 535 20.15 -4.44 -17.68
N VAL A 536 20.14 -4.55 -19.01
CA VAL A 536 19.73 -5.76 -19.74
C VAL A 536 20.94 -6.48 -20.34
N SER A 537 20.82 -7.78 -20.57
CA SER A 537 21.82 -8.52 -21.35
C SER A 537 21.79 -8.04 -22.80
N LEU A 538 22.97 -7.93 -23.43
CA LEU A 538 23.09 -7.71 -24.88
C LEU A 538 23.16 -9.03 -25.66
N ALA A 539 23.25 -10.17 -24.97
CA ALA A 539 23.24 -11.50 -25.57
C ALA A 539 21.81 -12.08 -25.51
N ASP A 540 21.32 -12.62 -26.64
CA ASP A 540 20.13 -13.45 -26.69
C ASP A 540 20.40 -14.76 -25.93
N VAL A 541 20.03 -14.79 -24.65
CA VAL A 541 20.18 -15.98 -23.81
C VAL A 541 18.91 -16.80 -23.93
N VAL A 542 18.94 -17.86 -24.74
CA VAL A 542 17.81 -18.79 -24.91
C VAL A 542 17.75 -19.75 -23.71
N THR A 543 16.67 -19.70 -22.93
CA THR A 543 16.49 -20.56 -21.74
C THR A 543 15.96 -21.95 -22.09
N GLU A 544 16.06 -22.91 -21.16
CA GLU A 544 15.55 -24.27 -21.39
C GLU A 544 14.03 -24.27 -21.66
N ASN A 545 13.29 -23.35 -21.03
CA ASN A 545 11.86 -23.19 -21.25
C ASN A 545 11.52 -22.58 -22.62
N ASP A 546 12.34 -21.65 -23.12
CA ASP A 546 12.16 -21.08 -24.47
C ASP A 546 12.32 -22.15 -25.54
N ILE A 547 13.30 -23.05 -25.37
CA ILE A 547 13.48 -24.21 -26.25
C ILE A 547 12.27 -25.16 -26.16
N LYS A 548 11.77 -25.46 -24.95
CA LYS A 548 10.57 -26.30 -24.79
C LYS A 548 9.35 -25.70 -25.48
N LEU A 549 9.14 -24.39 -25.38
CA LEU A 549 8.07 -23.67 -26.05
C LEU A 549 8.22 -23.74 -27.58
N ALA A 550 9.41 -23.47 -28.11
CA ALA A 550 9.68 -23.55 -29.54
C ALA A 550 9.42 -24.97 -30.09
N LEU A 551 9.86 -26.01 -29.38
CA LEU A 551 9.62 -27.40 -29.76
C LEU A 551 8.14 -27.77 -29.74
N ALA A 552 7.37 -27.28 -28.77
CA ALA A 552 5.92 -27.49 -28.71
C ALA A 552 5.17 -26.75 -29.84
N GLN A 553 5.62 -25.55 -30.21
CA GLN A 553 5.08 -24.80 -31.35
C GLN A 553 5.37 -25.49 -32.69
N GLU A 554 6.60 -25.99 -32.88
CA GLU A 554 6.98 -26.79 -34.06
C GLU A 554 6.12 -28.06 -34.20
N GLU A 555 5.79 -28.70 -33.08
CA GLU A 555 4.89 -29.85 -33.06
C GLU A 555 3.44 -29.47 -33.40
N ALA A 556 2.92 -28.38 -32.85
CA ALA A 556 1.57 -27.90 -33.17
C ALA A 556 1.40 -27.66 -34.67
N ILE A 557 2.43 -27.12 -35.34
CA ILE A 557 2.46 -26.94 -36.80
C ILE A 557 2.39 -28.29 -37.52
N LYS A 558 3.16 -29.30 -37.09
CA LYS A 558 3.17 -30.64 -37.70
C LYS A 558 1.84 -31.38 -37.52
N ILE A 559 1.19 -31.21 -36.37
CA ILE A 559 -0.16 -31.75 -36.10
C ILE A 559 -1.17 -31.14 -37.09
N LEU A 560 -1.13 -29.81 -37.29
CA LEU A 560 -2.01 -29.10 -38.22
C LEU A 560 -1.78 -29.46 -39.70
N GLN A 561 -0.55 -29.84 -40.06
CA GLN A 561 -0.17 -30.23 -41.42
C GLN A 561 -0.49 -31.70 -41.76
N GLY A 562 -1.06 -32.48 -40.83
CA GLY A 562 -1.46 -33.87 -41.07
C GLY A 562 -0.31 -34.85 -41.36
N SER A 563 0.93 -34.46 -41.08
CA SER A 563 2.15 -35.16 -41.52
C SER A 563 2.74 -36.13 -40.50
N GLY A 564 1.95 -36.59 -39.52
CA GLY A 564 2.43 -37.51 -38.47
C GLY A 564 1.43 -38.60 -38.10
N ILE A 565 1.82 -39.86 -38.27
CA ILE A 565 1.17 -41.00 -37.60
C ILE A 565 1.50 -40.86 -36.11
N ILE A 566 0.49 -40.52 -35.29
CA ILE A 566 0.62 -40.50 -33.83
C ILE A 566 0.63 -41.96 -33.37
N HIS A 567 1.82 -42.55 -33.25
CA HIS A 567 1.93 -43.92 -32.74
C HIS A 567 1.64 -44.00 -31.22
N HIS A 568 1.84 -42.92 -30.43
CA HIS A 568 1.52 -42.84 -28.98
C HIS A 568 1.25 -41.42 -28.47
N THR A 569 0.73 -41.31 -27.24
CA THR A 569 0.24 -40.07 -26.57
C THR A 569 1.29 -39.01 -26.20
N LEU A 570 2.59 -39.22 -26.47
CA LEU A 570 3.68 -38.34 -25.99
C LEU A 570 4.61 -37.87 -27.13
N PRO A 571 4.85 -36.56 -27.26
CA PRO A 571 5.75 -36.00 -28.28
C PRO A 571 7.21 -36.50 -28.21
N PRO A 572 7.90 -36.66 -29.35
CA PRO A 572 9.33 -36.97 -29.40
C PRO A 572 10.26 -36.02 -28.63
N SER A 573 9.96 -34.71 -28.61
CA SER A 573 10.71 -33.69 -27.85
C SER A 573 10.46 -33.79 -26.34
N VAL A 574 9.23 -34.15 -25.95
CA VAL A 574 8.84 -34.39 -24.55
C VAL A 574 9.51 -35.65 -24.01
N LEU A 575 9.69 -36.69 -24.82
CA LEU A 575 10.47 -37.88 -24.44
C LEU A 575 11.90 -37.51 -24.00
N ILE A 576 12.60 -36.70 -24.78
CA ILE A 576 13.97 -36.26 -24.47
C ILE A 576 14.00 -35.39 -23.21
N THR A 577 13.05 -34.46 -23.10
CA THR A 577 12.90 -33.60 -21.90
C THR A 577 12.69 -34.44 -20.64
N ALA A 578 11.76 -35.41 -20.68
CA ALA A 578 11.49 -36.30 -19.56
C ALA A 578 12.72 -37.15 -19.19
N GLY A 579 13.52 -37.58 -20.18
CA GLY A 579 14.79 -38.27 -19.92
C GLY A 579 15.82 -37.40 -19.22
N MET A 580 15.95 -36.13 -19.59
CA MET A 580 16.81 -35.16 -18.89
C MET A 580 16.32 -34.88 -17.47
N ASP A 581 15.00 -34.80 -17.24
CA ASP A 581 14.44 -34.66 -15.89
C ASP A 581 14.71 -35.89 -15.01
N LEU A 582 14.65 -37.10 -15.60
CA LEU A 582 15.02 -38.33 -14.92
C LEU A 582 16.51 -38.36 -14.55
N GLU A 583 17.40 -37.84 -15.40
CA GLU A 583 18.83 -37.70 -15.09
C GLU A 583 19.05 -36.82 -13.86
N ILE A 584 18.32 -35.71 -13.75
CA ILE A 584 18.33 -34.84 -12.56
C ILE A 584 17.82 -35.59 -11.33
N HIS A 585 16.75 -36.39 -11.46
CA HIS A 585 16.22 -37.19 -10.36
C HIS A 585 17.18 -38.31 -9.91
N GLN A 586 17.85 -39.01 -10.83
CA GLN A 586 18.87 -40.01 -10.53
C GLN A 586 20.01 -39.39 -9.71
N ARG A 587 20.47 -38.21 -10.11
CA ARG A 587 21.54 -37.48 -9.40
C ARG A 587 21.12 -37.07 -7.99
N ARG A 588 19.92 -36.49 -7.82
CA ARG A 588 19.39 -36.11 -6.50
C ARG A 588 19.25 -37.31 -5.57
N LEU A 589 18.82 -38.45 -6.10
CA LEU A 589 18.73 -39.69 -5.33
C LEU A 589 20.13 -40.18 -4.91
N ARG A 590 21.12 -40.16 -5.81
CA ARG A 590 22.50 -40.57 -5.51
C ARG A 590 23.13 -39.73 -4.40
N LEU A 591 22.95 -38.41 -4.44
CA LEU A 591 23.41 -37.51 -3.38
C LEU A 591 22.71 -37.80 -2.05
N ALA A 592 21.38 -37.97 -2.07
CA ALA A 592 20.61 -38.26 -0.86
C ALA A 592 20.90 -39.65 -0.28
N ALA A 593 21.26 -40.62 -1.11
CA ALA A 593 21.69 -41.95 -0.68
C ALA A 593 23.10 -41.93 -0.08
N ALA A 594 24.02 -41.12 -0.63
CA ALA A 594 25.37 -40.93 -0.09
C ALA A 594 25.40 -40.20 1.27
N GLU A 595 24.31 -39.51 1.64
CA GLU A 595 24.15 -38.91 2.97
C GLU A 595 23.71 -39.93 4.05
N LEU A 596 23.31 -41.15 3.67
CA LEU A 596 23.03 -42.21 4.63
C LEU A 596 24.36 -42.78 5.18
N ASN A 597 24.39 -42.98 6.49
CA ASN A 597 25.48 -43.64 7.21
C ASN A 597 24.92 -44.71 8.18
N GLU A 598 25.81 -45.44 8.84
CA GLU A 598 25.45 -46.53 9.78
C GLU A 598 24.51 -46.08 10.92
N ASN A 599 24.46 -44.77 11.23
CA ASN A 599 23.61 -44.19 12.27
C ASN A 599 22.29 -43.59 11.73
N SER A 600 21.96 -43.80 10.45
CA SER A 600 20.75 -43.23 9.84
C SER A 600 19.49 -43.94 10.32
N THR A 601 18.49 -43.14 10.70
CA THR A 601 17.23 -43.65 11.26
C THR A 601 16.44 -44.48 10.24
N SER A 602 15.62 -45.42 10.73
CA SER A 602 14.69 -46.21 9.89
C SER A 602 13.76 -45.34 9.05
N VAL A 603 13.38 -44.16 9.57
CA VAL A 603 12.58 -43.15 8.84
C VAL A 603 13.37 -42.53 7.67
N GLN A 604 14.65 -42.21 7.86
CA GLN A 604 15.51 -41.69 6.79
C GLN A 604 15.75 -42.76 5.71
N GLN A 605 16.02 -44.00 6.11
CA GLN A 605 16.19 -45.13 5.19
C GLN A 605 14.91 -45.40 4.38
N ALA A 606 13.74 -45.43 5.04
CA ALA A 606 12.45 -45.58 4.37
C ALA A 606 12.18 -44.47 3.35
N LYS A 607 12.55 -43.22 3.66
CA LYS A 607 12.38 -42.08 2.75
C LYS A 607 13.22 -42.20 1.48
N ILE A 608 14.46 -42.67 1.59
CA ILE A 608 15.33 -42.92 0.43
C ILE A 608 14.79 -44.10 -0.37
N GLN A 609 14.38 -45.20 0.29
CA GLN A 609 13.78 -46.36 -0.39
C GLN A 609 12.48 -46.00 -1.14
N LEU A 610 11.62 -45.15 -0.59
CA LEU A 610 10.42 -44.68 -1.28
C LEU A 610 10.75 -43.84 -2.51
N ARG A 611 11.80 -43.01 -2.45
CA ARG A 611 12.29 -42.22 -3.60
C ARG A 611 12.91 -43.12 -4.67
N GLU A 612 13.66 -44.14 -4.27
CA GLU A 612 14.20 -45.20 -5.13
C GLU A 612 13.07 -45.89 -5.92
N ASN A 613 12.05 -46.37 -5.22
CA ASN A 613 10.91 -47.06 -5.82
C ASN A 613 10.12 -46.16 -6.78
N ALA A 614 9.88 -44.90 -6.38
CA ALA A 614 9.18 -43.94 -7.22
C ALA A 614 9.98 -43.61 -8.49
N LEU A 615 11.30 -43.44 -8.39
CA LEU A 615 12.17 -43.18 -9.53
C LEU A 615 12.23 -44.38 -10.47
N ARG A 616 12.37 -45.60 -9.94
CA ARG A 616 12.37 -46.83 -10.73
C ARG A 616 11.12 -46.95 -11.59
N ARG A 617 9.93 -46.78 -11.00
CA ARG A 617 8.65 -46.82 -11.74
C ARG A 617 8.59 -45.80 -12.87
N LYS A 618 9.09 -44.58 -12.64
CA LYS A 618 9.14 -43.53 -13.67
C LYS A 618 10.12 -43.89 -14.80
N ILE A 619 11.30 -44.43 -14.47
CA ILE A 619 12.29 -44.85 -15.46
C ILE A 619 11.73 -46.00 -16.30
N GLU A 620 11.16 -47.03 -15.68
CA GLU A 620 10.57 -48.18 -16.39
C GLU A 620 9.42 -47.76 -17.32
N ALA A 621 8.53 -46.86 -16.87
CA ALA A 621 7.48 -46.32 -17.72
C ALA A 621 8.04 -45.52 -18.90
N TRP A 622 9.08 -44.71 -18.67
CA TRP A 622 9.73 -43.93 -19.71
C TRP A 622 10.51 -44.80 -20.71
N ILE A 623 11.18 -45.86 -20.26
CA ILE A 623 11.90 -46.83 -21.12
C ILE A 623 10.94 -47.45 -22.14
N LYS A 624 9.75 -47.88 -21.72
CA LYS A 624 8.75 -48.46 -22.64
C LYS A 624 8.39 -47.51 -23.79
N ILE A 625 8.34 -46.21 -23.52
CA ILE A 625 8.07 -45.18 -24.53
C ILE A 625 9.32 -44.93 -25.38
N GLN A 626 10.50 -44.91 -24.75
CA GLN A 626 11.78 -44.75 -25.42
C GLN A 626 12.05 -45.85 -26.45
N GLU A 627 11.73 -47.10 -26.13
CA GLU A 627 11.94 -48.26 -27.02
C GLU A 627 11.07 -48.20 -28.27
N VAL A 628 9.91 -47.52 -28.22
CA VAL A 628 9.08 -47.31 -29.41
C VAL A 628 9.70 -46.26 -30.33
N TYR A 629 10.16 -45.14 -29.77
CA TYR A 629 10.72 -44.03 -30.55
C TYR A 629 12.17 -44.27 -30.99
N ILE A 630 12.95 -45.02 -30.22
CA ILE A 630 14.36 -45.32 -30.46
C ILE A 630 14.59 -46.83 -30.26
N PRO A 631 14.16 -47.70 -31.20
CA PRO A 631 14.21 -49.17 -31.02
C PRO A 631 15.61 -49.74 -30.75
N ALA A 632 16.66 -49.01 -31.14
CA ALA A 632 18.03 -49.38 -30.81
C ALA A 632 18.30 -49.50 -29.30
N THR A 633 17.55 -48.78 -28.45
CA THR A 633 17.70 -48.85 -26.99
C THR A 633 17.26 -50.21 -26.43
N ALA A 634 16.18 -50.80 -26.96
CA ALA A 634 15.72 -52.14 -26.58
C ALA A 634 16.81 -53.19 -26.84
N ILE A 635 17.46 -53.12 -28.01
CA ILE A 635 18.56 -54.03 -28.38
C ILE A 635 19.76 -53.86 -27.44
N ILE A 636 20.10 -52.61 -27.08
CA ILE A 636 21.21 -52.32 -26.16
C ILE A 636 20.90 -52.86 -24.76
N ARG A 637 19.67 -52.69 -24.28
CA ARG A 637 19.23 -53.19 -22.97
C ARG A 637 19.22 -54.71 -22.92
N LEU A 638 18.67 -55.38 -23.93
CA LEU A 638 18.70 -56.85 -24.06
C LEU A 638 20.12 -57.42 -24.06
N ARG A 639 21.05 -56.76 -24.76
CA ARG A 639 22.47 -57.15 -24.75
C ARG A 639 23.13 -56.96 -23.38
N ALA A 640 22.77 -55.89 -22.67
CA ALA A 640 23.27 -55.64 -21.32
C ALA A 640 22.72 -56.67 -20.31
N GLU A 641 21.44 -57.06 -20.44
CA GLU A 641 20.82 -58.12 -19.65
C GLU A 641 21.47 -59.49 -19.92
N ALA A 642 21.71 -59.83 -21.18
CA ALA A 642 22.39 -61.08 -21.56
C ALA A 642 23.86 -61.13 -21.13
N ALA A 643 24.51 -59.98 -20.93
CA ALA A 643 25.88 -59.87 -20.47
C ALA A 643 26.00 -59.80 -18.93
N ALA A 644 24.88 -59.72 -18.21
CA ALA A 644 24.89 -59.68 -16.75
C ALA A 644 25.16 -61.08 -16.16
N PRO A 645 26.09 -61.22 -15.20
CA PRO A 645 26.34 -62.52 -14.55
C PRO A 645 25.11 -63.02 -13.80
N GLU A 646 24.86 -64.34 -13.84
CA GLU A 646 23.76 -64.99 -13.10
C GLU A 646 23.88 -64.67 -11.60
N GLY A 647 22.81 -64.09 -11.03
CA GLY A 647 22.76 -63.66 -9.63
C GLY A 647 23.24 -62.23 -9.35
N ALA A 648 23.45 -61.39 -10.37
CA ALA A 648 23.78 -59.97 -10.17
C ALA A 648 22.71 -59.22 -9.35
N GLU A 649 23.14 -58.37 -8.41
CA GLU A 649 22.22 -57.54 -7.63
C GLU A 649 21.43 -56.56 -8.52
N PRO A 650 20.18 -56.21 -8.15
CA PRO A 650 19.37 -55.26 -8.91
C PRO A 650 20.07 -53.90 -9.02
N VAL A 651 20.34 -53.45 -10.26
CA VAL A 651 20.97 -52.14 -10.52
C VAL A 651 20.14 -51.03 -9.88
N PRO A 652 20.67 -50.21 -8.96
CA PRO A 652 19.91 -49.13 -8.31
C PRO A 652 19.26 -48.17 -9.30
N ALA A 653 18.09 -47.60 -8.95
CA ALA A 653 17.33 -46.71 -9.83
C ALA A 653 18.15 -45.48 -10.28
N SER A 654 19.08 -45.04 -9.42
CA SER A 654 20.02 -43.94 -9.68
C SER A 654 21.13 -44.28 -10.68
N SER A 655 21.30 -45.55 -11.06
CA SER A 655 22.37 -46.05 -11.93
C SER A 655 21.86 -46.70 -13.21
N ILE A 656 20.54 -46.82 -13.40
CA ILE A 656 19.95 -47.35 -14.63
C ILE A 656 20.35 -46.44 -15.81
N PRO A 657 21.01 -46.95 -16.86
CA PRO A 657 21.36 -46.14 -18.02
C PRO A 657 20.09 -45.62 -18.72
N LEU A 658 19.94 -44.29 -18.80
CA LEU A 658 18.81 -43.67 -19.48
C LEU A 658 18.94 -43.75 -21.01
N LEU A 659 20.15 -43.97 -21.55
CA LEU A 659 20.38 -44.10 -23.00
C LEU A 659 19.81 -42.92 -23.81
N LEU A 660 19.93 -41.70 -23.28
CA LEU A 660 19.68 -40.48 -24.04
C LEU A 660 20.56 -40.46 -25.32
N PRO A 661 20.16 -39.76 -26.39
CA PRO A 661 20.95 -39.68 -27.63
C PRO A 661 22.45 -39.40 -27.41
N SER A 662 22.78 -38.54 -26.45
CA SER A 662 24.16 -38.19 -26.06
C SER A 662 24.94 -39.29 -25.32
N SER A 663 24.24 -40.32 -24.84
CA SER A 663 24.74 -41.43 -24.02
C SER A 663 24.65 -42.78 -24.75
N LEU A 664 24.21 -42.80 -26.01
CA LEU A 664 24.17 -44.01 -26.83
C LEU A 664 25.58 -44.42 -27.30
N PRO A 665 25.84 -45.73 -27.48
CA PRO A 665 27.09 -46.21 -28.02
C PRO A 665 27.43 -45.56 -29.38
N PRO A 666 28.72 -45.28 -29.66
CA PRO A 666 29.13 -44.73 -30.95
C PRO A 666 28.62 -45.62 -32.10
N ARG A 667 28.10 -44.99 -33.17
CA ARG A 667 27.51 -45.65 -34.36
C ARG A 667 26.10 -46.22 -34.20
N THR A 668 25.41 -45.97 -33.09
CA THR A 668 23.98 -46.30 -32.98
C THR A 668 23.18 -45.44 -33.95
N VAL A 669 22.45 -46.08 -34.87
CA VAL A 669 21.63 -45.38 -35.88
C VAL A 669 20.30 -45.01 -35.25
N ILE A 670 20.04 -43.70 -35.12
CA ILE A 670 18.78 -43.13 -34.63
C ILE A 670 18.35 -41.97 -35.54
N GLU A 671 17.07 -41.61 -35.52
CA GLU A 671 16.61 -40.43 -36.27
C GLU A 671 17.28 -39.16 -35.74
N ARG A 672 17.81 -38.33 -36.67
CA ARG A 672 18.55 -37.10 -36.35
C ARG A 672 17.77 -36.12 -35.45
N LYS A 673 16.44 -36.12 -35.54
CA LYS A 673 15.55 -35.24 -34.75
C LYS A 673 15.75 -35.37 -33.24
N PHE A 674 16.00 -36.58 -32.73
CA PHE A 674 16.20 -36.81 -31.29
C PHE A 674 17.52 -36.21 -30.79
N GLN A 675 18.57 -36.29 -31.62
CA GLN A 675 19.86 -35.68 -31.35
C GLN A 675 19.76 -34.15 -31.38
N ASP A 676 18.99 -33.60 -32.32
CA ASP A 676 18.74 -32.16 -32.42
C ASP A 676 17.95 -31.61 -31.22
N PHE A 677 16.90 -32.32 -30.79
CA PHE A 677 16.13 -31.95 -29.60
C PHE A 677 17.01 -31.94 -28.35
N GLU A 678 17.81 -32.98 -28.12
CA GLU A 678 18.72 -33.00 -26.98
C GLU A 678 19.78 -31.90 -27.09
N TRP A 679 20.33 -31.65 -28.27
CA TRP A 679 21.29 -30.57 -28.50
C TRP A 679 20.76 -29.20 -28.05
N ARG A 680 19.56 -28.85 -28.54
CA ARG A 680 18.90 -27.57 -28.20
C ARG A 680 18.66 -27.43 -26.71
N LEU A 681 18.13 -28.49 -26.07
CA LEU A 681 17.85 -28.50 -24.63
C LEU A 681 19.14 -28.44 -23.80
N ARG A 682 20.21 -29.14 -24.19
CA ARG A 682 21.50 -29.13 -23.48
C ARG A 682 22.24 -27.79 -23.62
N SER A 683 22.13 -27.12 -24.76
CA SER A 683 22.70 -25.78 -24.98
C SER A 683 22.08 -24.76 -24.03
N ALA A 684 20.75 -24.78 -23.91
CA ALA A 684 20.02 -23.94 -23.00
C ALA A 684 20.29 -24.30 -21.53
N GLN A 685 20.30 -25.59 -21.18
CA GLN A 685 20.64 -26.08 -19.84
C GLN A 685 22.03 -25.65 -19.37
N ALA A 686 23.05 -25.68 -20.25
CA ALA A 686 24.38 -25.19 -19.94
C ALA A 686 24.38 -23.68 -19.64
N THR A 687 23.62 -22.92 -20.42
CA THR A 687 23.50 -21.47 -20.26
C THR A 687 22.80 -21.10 -18.94
N ASP A 688 21.68 -21.75 -18.62
CA ASP A 688 20.93 -21.57 -17.37
C ASP A 688 21.77 -21.98 -16.13
N ALA A 689 22.53 -23.07 -16.25
CA ALA A 689 23.43 -23.54 -15.21
C ALA A 689 24.56 -22.54 -14.93
N LEU A 690 25.13 -21.94 -15.98
CA LEU A 690 26.18 -20.93 -15.87
C LEU A 690 25.65 -19.64 -15.21
N HIS A 691 24.44 -19.20 -15.57
CA HIS A 691 23.78 -18.07 -14.92
C HIS A 691 23.57 -18.33 -13.41
N SER A 692 23.02 -19.49 -13.07
CA SER A 692 22.81 -19.91 -11.68
C SER A 692 24.13 -20.00 -10.90
N LEU A 693 25.20 -20.50 -11.53
CA LEU A 693 26.54 -20.58 -10.93
C LEU A 693 27.07 -19.20 -10.53
N ARG A 694 26.99 -18.23 -11.44
CA ARG A 694 27.41 -16.83 -11.19
C ARG A 694 26.63 -16.23 -10.03
N GLN A 695 25.32 -16.46 -9.97
CA GLN A 695 24.46 -15.97 -8.90
C GLN A 695 24.85 -16.56 -7.53
N HIS A 696 25.05 -17.89 -7.46
CA HIS A 696 25.44 -18.56 -6.23
C HIS A 696 26.83 -18.13 -5.73
N LEU A 697 27.81 -18.00 -6.63
CA LEU A 697 29.16 -17.54 -6.28
C LEU A 697 29.19 -16.09 -5.78
N ARG A 698 28.36 -15.20 -6.34
CA ARG A 698 28.20 -13.82 -5.84
C ARG A 698 27.59 -13.79 -4.44
N LEU A 699 26.52 -14.55 -4.23
CA LEU A 699 25.88 -14.65 -2.92
C LEU A 699 26.86 -15.24 -1.88
N GLN A 700 27.72 -16.19 -2.29
CA GLN A 700 28.73 -16.77 -1.42
C GLN A 700 29.78 -15.73 -1.02
N ALA A 701 30.30 -14.94 -1.98
CA ALA A 701 31.23 -13.86 -1.69
C ALA A 701 30.64 -12.84 -0.71
N HIS A 702 29.38 -12.45 -0.94
CA HIS A 702 28.68 -11.53 -0.03
C HIS A 702 28.51 -12.13 1.38
N LEU A 703 28.06 -13.37 1.51
CA LEU A 703 27.86 -14.02 2.81
C LEU A 703 29.18 -14.27 3.57
N VAL A 704 30.27 -14.59 2.86
CA VAL A 704 31.59 -14.74 3.47
C VAL A 704 32.08 -13.39 4.00
N ASN A 705 31.98 -12.32 3.20
CA ASN A 705 32.32 -10.97 3.63
C ASN A 705 31.42 -10.49 4.77
N PHE A 706 30.12 -10.81 4.71
CA PHE A 706 29.17 -10.53 5.78
C PHE A 706 29.59 -11.23 7.07
N LYS A 707 29.87 -12.54 7.01
CA LYS A 707 30.32 -13.32 8.17
C LYS A 707 31.58 -12.74 8.81
N TYR A 708 32.61 -12.43 8.01
CA TYR A 708 33.85 -11.83 8.53
C TYR A 708 33.60 -10.50 9.24
N ARG A 709 32.62 -9.72 8.76
CA ARG A 709 32.34 -8.36 9.23
C ARG A 709 31.37 -8.30 10.40
N PHE A 710 30.33 -9.12 10.41
CA PHE A 710 29.16 -8.94 11.29
C PHE A 710 28.96 -10.07 12.30
N ASP A 711 29.34 -11.32 11.99
CA ASP A 711 29.05 -12.42 12.91
C ASP A 711 30.09 -12.48 14.04
N ARG A 712 29.61 -12.38 15.29
CA ARG A 712 30.47 -12.44 16.49
C ARG A 712 29.93 -13.49 17.46
N GLY A 713 30.84 -14.28 18.02
CA GLY A 713 30.47 -15.40 18.90
C GLY A 713 30.11 -16.69 18.14
N GLN A 714 30.02 -17.79 18.90
CA GLN A 714 29.99 -19.15 18.35
C GLN A 714 28.68 -19.49 17.62
N HIS A 715 27.54 -19.03 18.15
CA HIS A 715 26.21 -19.34 17.62
C HIS A 715 25.96 -18.70 16.23
N GLU A 716 26.27 -17.41 16.07
CA GLU A 716 26.11 -16.69 14.80
C GLU A 716 27.06 -17.24 13.73
N ASN A 717 28.31 -17.52 14.11
CA ASN A 717 29.29 -18.14 13.21
C ASN A 717 28.84 -19.53 12.73
N LEU A 718 28.28 -20.37 13.61
CA LEU A 718 27.74 -21.68 13.22
C LEU A 718 26.59 -21.54 12.23
N ARG A 719 25.68 -20.59 12.44
CA ARG A 719 24.53 -20.34 11.57
C ARG A 719 24.94 -19.85 10.19
N SER A 720 25.86 -18.89 10.12
CA SER A 720 26.36 -18.39 8.83
C SER A 720 27.21 -19.40 8.09
N ASN A 721 28.01 -20.21 8.81
CA ASN A 721 28.70 -21.36 8.21
C ASN A 721 27.72 -22.36 7.60
N ASP A 722 26.59 -22.63 8.26
CA ASP A 722 25.58 -23.54 7.73
C ASP A 722 24.91 -22.98 6.46
N ILE A 723 24.62 -21.67 6.42
CA ILE A 723 24.10 -21.00 5.22
C ILE A 723 25.12 -21.04 4.07
N ILE A 724 26.39 -20.74 4.35
CA ILE A 724 27.48 -20.79 3.37
C ILE A 724 27.67 -22.22 2.85
N LYS A 725 27.59 -23.23 3.73
CA LYS A 725 27.67 -24.65 3.35
C LYS A 725 26.51 -25.05 2.45
N ARG A 726 25.27 -24.66 2.78
CA ARG A 726 24.09 -24.89 1.94
C ARG A 726 24.20 -24.22 0.57
N LEU A 727 24.81 -23.04 0.51
CA LEU A 727 25.04 -22.34 -0.75
C LEU A 727 26.14 -23.02 -1.57
N ARG A 728 27.18 -23.57 -0.94
CA ARG A 728 28.23 -24.33 -1.64
C ARG A 728 27.65 -25.55 -2.36
N VAL A 729 26.71 -26.26 -1.73
CA VAL A 729 25.97 -27.36 -2.38
C VAL A 729 25.28 -26.90 -3.66
N LYS A 730 24.72 -25.68 -3.69
CA LYS A 730 24.09 -25.12 -4.89
C LYS A 730 25.10 -24.69 -5.96
N VAL A 731 26.28 -24.21 -5.56
CA VAL A 731 27.40 -23.93 -6.50
C VAL A 731 27.80 -25.23 -7.19
N ASP A 732 28.07 -26.27 -6.41
CA ASP A 732 28.48 -27.58 -6.92
C ASP A 732 27.37 -28.18 -7.82
N ASP A 733 26.10 -27.94 -7.49
CA ASP A 733 24.97 -28.33 -8.34
C ASP A 733 24.96 -27.66 -9.72
N SER A 734 25.19 -26.35 -9.76
CA SER A 734 25.26 -25.59 -11.01
C SER A 734 26.48 -25.99 -11.84
N VAL A 735 27.64 -26.23 -11.22
CA VAL A 735 28.87 -26.70 -11.89
C VAL A 735 28.62 -28.04 -12.59
N GLU A 736 28.04 -28.99 -11.86
CA GLU A 736 27.83 -30.34 -12.39
C GLU A 736 26.79 -30.36 -13.51
N ARG A 737 25.74 -29.55 -13.40
CA ARG A 737 24.75 -29.34 -14.46
C ARG A 737 25.40 -28.79 -15.73
N TYR A 738 26.25 -27.77 -15.60
CA TYR A 738 27.00 -27.21 -16.71
C TYR A 738 27.91 -28.26 -17.37
N ARG A 739 28.69 -28.99 -16.57
CA ARG A 739 29.62 -30.03 -17.05
C ARG A 739 28.91 -31.17 -17.76
N THR A 740 27.78 -31.64 -17.19
CA THR A 740 26.96 -32.70 -17.78
C THR A 740 26.39 -32.26 -19.13
N ALA A 741 25.79 -31.06 -19.17
CA ALA A 741 25.23 -30.52 -20.40
C ALA A 741 26.31 -30.33 -21.47
N ARG A 742 27.47 -29.80 -21.09
CA ARG A 742 28.60 -29.62 -21.98
C ARG A 742 29.18 -30.94 -22.49
N LYS A 743 29.22 -31.99 -21.66
CA LYS A 743 29.65 -33.33 -22.08
C LYS A 743 28.72 -33.89 -23.15
N ALA A 744 27.41 -33.76 -22.96
CA ALA A 744 26.40 -34.15 -23.94
C ALA A 744 26.55 -33.35 -25.26
N LEU A 745 26.74 -32.02 -25.19
CA LEU A 745 27.02 -31.19 -26.36
C LEU A 745 28.32 -31.60 -27.07
N THR A 746 29.37 -31.95 -26.35
CA THR A 746 30.62 -32.41 -26.98
C THR A 746 30.40 -33.65 -27.84
N TYR A 747 29.65 -34.63 -27.32
CA TYR A 747 29.31 -35.83 -28.06
C TYR A 747 28.38 -35.52 -29.24
N LEU A 748 27.25 -34.86 -28.99
CA LEU A 748 26.25 -34.55 -30.01
C LEU A 748 26.80 -33.64 -31.11
N GLY A 749 27.66 -32.68 -30.76
CA GLY A 749 28.27 -31.75 -31.71
C GLY A 749 29.14 -32.45 -32.74
N SER A 750 29.85 -33.52 -32.34
CA SER A 750 30.64 -34.34 -33.27
C SER A 750 29.76 -35.08 -34.29
N ILE A 751 28.56 -35.52 -33.87
CA ILE A 751 27.61 -36.26 -34.71
C ILE A 751 26.82 -35.30 -35.61
N LEU A 752 26.32 -34.20 -35.05
CA LEU A 752 25.49 -33.21 -35.73
C LEU A 752 26.29 -32.21 -36.57
N LYS A 753 27.64 -32.27 -36.50
CA LYS A 753 28.59 -31.35 -37.15
C LYS A 753 28.41 -29.89 -36.74
N MET A 754 28.15 -29.66 -35.44
CA MET A 754 28.00 -28.31 -34.88
C MET A 754 29.38 -27.72 -34.57
N THR A 755 29.68 -26.56 -35.17
CA THR A 755 30.95 -25.83 -34.99
C THR A 755 30.74 -24.54 -34.19
N GLY A 756 31.81 -23.97 -33.62
CA GLY A 756 31.78 -22.66 -32.95
C GLY A 756 31.13 -22.61 -31.55
N TRP A 757 30.20 -23.51 -31.21
CA TRP A 757 29.51 -23.51 -29.90
C TRP A 757 30.45 -23.63 -28.67
N ALA A 758 31.59 -24.31 -28.84
CA ALA A 758 32.53 -24.58 -27.75
C ALA A 758 33.26 -23.32 -27.24
N SER A 759 33.29 -22.23 -28.03
CA SER A 759 33.81 -20.93 -27.57
C SER A 759 32.80 -20.17 -26.73
N ALA A 760 31.51 -20.30 -27.02
CA ALA A 760 30.41 -19.70 -26.23
C ALA A 760 30.17 -20.45 -24.91
N LEU A 761 30.42 -21.76 -24.89
CA LEU A 761 30.36 -22.62 -23.70
C LEU A 761 31.72 -23.32 -23.46
N PRO A 762 32.75 -22.62 -22.93
CA PRO A 762 34.07 -23.18 -22.63
C PRO A 762 34.05 -24.32 -21.61
N ILE A 763 35.12 -25.09 -21.53
CA ILE A 763 35.28 -26.12 -20.48
C ILE A 763 35.37 -25.40 -19.14
N LEU A 764 34.47 -25.74 -18.20
CA LEU A 764 34.47 -25.19 -16.85
C LEU A 764 35.39 -26.01 -15.95
N LYS A 765 36.61 -25.51 -15.73
CA LYS A 765 37.58 -26.13 -14.82
C LYS A 765 37.29 -25.72 -13.37
N ASP A 766 37.82 -26.46 -12.39
CA ASP A 766 37.62 -26.10 -10.97
C ASP A 766 38.22 -24.72 -10.65
N GLU A 767 39.33 -24.36 -11.31
CA GLU A 767 39.95 -23.02 -11.23
C GLU A 767 39.07 -21.88 -11.75
N ASP A 768 38.07 -22.18 -12.59
CA ASP A 768 37.09 -21.19 -13.05
C ASP A 768 35.98 -20.95 -12.03
N VAL A 769 35.71 -21.93 -11.15
CA VAL A 769 34.65 -21.89 -10.12
C VAL A 769 35.14 -21.09 -8.91
N ARG A 770 35.40 -19.80 -9.14
CA ARG A 770 35.94 -18.91 -8.14
C ARG A 770 35.23 -17.56 -8.14
N GLN A 771 35.22 -16.95 -6.97
CA GLN A 771 34.67 -15.62 -6.78
C GLN A 771 35.45 -14.60 -7.62
N MET A 772 34.80 -13.51 -7.99
CA MET A 772 35.38 -12.43 -8.79
C MET A 772 36.69 -11.88 -8.19
N ALA A 773 36.77 -11.86 -6.85
CA ALA A 773 37.89 -11.39 -6.05
C ALA A 773 38.94 -12.49 -5.70
N ALA A 774 38.84 -13.71 -6.25
CA ALA A 774 39.82 -14.77 -6.01
C ALA A 774 40.85 -14.86 -7.17
N GLY A 775 42.14 -14.71 -6.86
CA GLY A 775 43.24 -15.00 -7.79
C GLY A 775 43.45 -16.50 -7.97
N LEU A 776 44.34 -16.90 -8.89
CA LEU A 776 44.90 -18.25 -8.87
C LEU A 776 45.96 -18.32 -7.78
N GLU A 777 46.23 -19.52 -7.28
CA GLU A 777 47.26 -19.71 -6.25
C GLU A 777 48.63 -19.26 -6.81
N GLY A 778 49.21 -18.22 -6.20
CA GLY A 778 50.46 -17.58 -6.66
C GLY A 778 50.30 -16.27 -7.46
N ASP A 779 49.07 -15.81 -7.73
CA ASP A 779 48.83 -14.50 -8.36
C ASP A 779 49.17 -13.34 -7.42
N THR A 780 49.89 -12.33 -7.93
CA THR A 780 49.99 -11.01 -7.31
C THR A 780 48.90 -10.09 -7.86
N GLU A 781 48.56 -9.02 -7.14
CA GLU A 781 47.42 -8.18 -7.49
C GLU A 781 47.55 -7.46 -8.86
N GLY A 782 48.77 -7.34 -9.38
CA GLY A 782 49.04 -6.85 -10.74
C GLY A 782 48.95 -7.90 -11.86
N LYS A 783 48.85 -9.21 -11.55
CA LYS A 783 48.81 -10.33 -12.54
C LYS A 783 47.46 -11.06 -12.57
N ARG A 784 46.50 -10.57 -11.79
CA ARG A 784 45.23 -11.25 -11.54
C ARG A 784 44.31 -11.24 -12.76
N THR A 785 43.84 -12.42 -13.15
CA THR A 785 42.94 -12.59 -14.30
C THR A 785 41.54 -13.03 -13.85
N LEU A 786 40.51 -12.33 -14.34
CA LEU A 786 39.10 -12.68 -14.11
C LEU A 786 38.79 -14.00 -14.81
N SER A 787 38.13 -14.93 -14.11
CA SER A 787 37.59 -16.13 -14.76
C SER A 787 36.58 -15.73 -15.85
N TRP A 788 36.61 -16.47 -16.96
CA TRP A 788 35.73 -16.26 -18.12
C TRP A 788 34.24 -16.35 -17.77
N ILE A 789 33.88 -16.98 -16.64
CA ILE A 789 32.49 -17.04 -16.17
C ILE A 789 31.93 -15.66 -15.79
N TRP A 790 32.76 -14.63 -15.65
CA TRP A 790 32.35 -13.30 -15.16
C TRP A 790 32.14 -12.25 -16.26
N THR A 791 31.75 -12.61 -17.47
CA THR A 791 31.59 -11.66 -18.59
C THR A 791 30.43 -10.66 -18.46
N GLU A 792 29.50 -10.81 -17.50
CA GLU A 792 28.32 -9.93 -17.28
C GLU A 792 28.46 -8.95 -16.09
N LEU A 793 29.63 -8.31 -15.93
CA LEU A 793 29.93 -7.40 -14.80
C LEU A 793 29.17 -6.07 -14.87
N ARG A 794 28.91 -5.59 -16.09
CA ARG A 794 28.27 -4.31 -16.36
C ARG A 794 26.94 -4.16 -15.61
N ILE A 795 26.05 -5.14 -15.76
CA ILE A 795 24.68 -5.08 -15.24
C ILE A 795 24.67 -4.98 -13.72
N GLU A 796 25.46 -5.81 -13.04
CA GLU A 796 25.50 -5.79 -11.57
C GLU A 796 26.17 -4.53 -11.02
N TRP A 797 27.22 -4.03 -11.69
CA TRP A 797 27.82 -2.75 -11.33
C TRP A 797 26.81 -1.61 -11.48
N CYS A 798 26.08 -1.55 -12.60
CA CYS A 798 25.03 -0.54 -12.81
C CYS A 798 23.91 -0.64 -11.75
N LYS A 799 23.46 -1.86 -11.40
CA LYS A 799 22.46 -2.07 -10.34
C LYS A 799 22.98 -1.64 -8.96
N ALA A 800 24.25 -1.90 -8.64
CA ALA A 800 24.87 -1.47 -7.40
C ALA A 800 24.98 0.07 -7.33
N ARG A 801 25.42 0.72 -8.42
CA ARG A 801 25.44 2.19 -8.55
C ARG A 801 24.05 2.77 -8.31
N ALA A 802 23.04 2.23 -9.01
CA ALA A 802 21.67 2.70 -8.89
C ALA A 802 21.15 2.57 -7.44
N ARG A 803 21.41 1.46 -6.75
CA ARG A 803 21.03 1.30 -5.32
C ARG A 803 21.71 2.32 -4.42
N ALA A 804 23.02 2.51 -4.57
CA ALA A 804 23.77 3.51 -3.81
C ALA A 804 23.20 4.92 -4.02
N MET A 805 22.92 5.29 -5.28
CA MET A 805 22.31 6.57 -5.62
C MET A 805 20.90 6.72 -5.06
N ARG A 806 20.01 5.72 -5.20
CA ARG A 806 18.62 5.80 -4.70
C ARG A 806 18.57 5.99 -3.18
N TRP A 807 19.46 5.35 -2.42
CA TRP A 807 19.54 5.59 -0.97
C TRP A 807 20.13 6.95 -0.62
N SER A 808 21.11 7.41 -1.40
CA SER A 808 21.69 8.75 -1.22
C SER A 808 20.66 9.85 -1.50
N GLU A 809 19.89 9.69 -2.58
CA GLU A 809 18.78 10.57 -2.94
C GLU A 809 17.67 10.55 -1.88
N GLU A 810 17.32 9.39 -1.32
CA GLU A 810 16.28 9.29 -0.28
C GLU A 810 16.64 10.07 0.97
N VAL A 811 17.90 10.04 1.41
CA VAL A 811 18.35 10.88 2.54
C VAL A 811 18.13 12.36 2.23
N LEU A 812 18.51 12.82 1.03
CA LEU A 812 18.36 14.21 0.63
C LEU A 812 16.89 14.62 0.46
N LEU A 813 16.04 13.75 -0.10
CA LEU A 813 14.61 13.99 -0.24
C LEU A 813 13.94 14.10 1.13
N LEU A 814 14.25 13.19 2.07
CA LEU A 814 13.67 13.22 3.41
C LEU A 814 14.04 14.49 4.17
N VAL A 815 15.29 14.96 4.06
CA VAL A 815 15.72 16.23 4.67
C VAL A 815 14.94 17.41 4.08
N GLU A 816 14.78 17.45 2.76
CA GLU A 816 14.02 18.51 2.10
C GLU A 816 12.51 18.41 2.39
N GLU A 817 11.95 17.22 2.51
CA GLU A 817 10.56 16.99 2.94
C GLU A 817 10.32 17.47 4.37
N MET A 818 11.24 17.19 5.30
CA MET A 818 11.19 17.71 6.67
C MET A 818 11.18 19.25 6.67
N ARG A 819 12.10 19.89 5.94
CA ARG A 819 12.14 21.35 5.81
C ARG A 819 10.83 21.91 5.25
N ARG A 820 10.30 21.33 4.17
CA ARG A 820 9.01 21.73 3.57
C ARG A 820 7.84 21.65 4.54
N VAL A 821 7.79 20.62 5.38
CA VAL A 821 6.73 20.49 6.40
C VAL A 821 6.79 21.63 7.41
N ILE A 822 7.99 22.00 7.87
CA ILE A 822 8.17 23.13 8.80
C ILE A 822 7.71 24.43 8.15
N GLU A 823 8.20 24.74 6.95
CA GLU A 823 7.83 25.98 6.24
C GLU A 823 6.34 26.04 5.94
N TYR A 824 5.75 24.94 5.48
CA TYR A 824 4.32 24.89 5.19
C TYR A 824 3.49 25.21 6.44
N HIS A 825 3.85 24.66 7.59
CA HIS A 825 3.12 24.92 8.84
C HIS A 825 3.32 26.35 9.35
N THR A 826 4.49 26.94 9.16
CA THR A 826 4.72 28.37 9.42
C THR A 826 3.82 29.23 8.53
N TRP A 827 3.91 29.05 7.21
CA TRP A 827 3.09 29.77 6.23
C TRP A 827 1.59 29.63 6.52
N HIS A 828 1.12 28.41 6.79
CA HIS A 828 -0.31 28.18 7.01
C HIS A 828 -0.79 28.76 8.34
N ALA A 829 0.07 28.87 9.37
CA ALA A 829 -0.26 29.55 10.60
C ALA A 829 -0.51 31.05 10.34
N ASP A 830 0.40 31.69 9.62
CA ASP A 830 0.32 33.11 9.30
C ASP A 830 -0.87 33.40 8.37
N TRP A 831 -1.15 32.50 7.42
CA TRP A 831 -2.36 32.55 6.60
C TRP A 831 -3.64 32.55 7.43
N TRP A 832 -3.72 31.74 8.49
CA TRP A 832 -4.88 31.72 9.39
C TRP A 832 -5.02 33.04 10.16
N GLU A 833 -3.93 33.58 10.69
CA GLU A 833 -3.95 34.87 11.41
C GLU A 833 -4.44 36.00 10.50
N GLN A 834 -3.95 36.05 9.25
CA GLN A 834 -4.41 37.01 8.26
C GLN A 834 -5.90 36.81 7.92
N ARG A 835 -6.33 35.56 7.68
CA ARG A 835 -7.73 35.23 7.40
C ARG A 835 -8.68 35.70 8.50
N GLY A 836 -8.25 35.64 9.76
CA GLY A 836 -9.02 36.13 10.91
C GLY A 836 -9.40 37.61 10.84
N LEU A 837 -8.67 38.42 10.06
CA LEU A 837 -8.81 39.88 9.99
C LEU A 837 -9.46 40.38 8.70
N ILE A 838 -9.73 39.49 7.73
CA ILE A 838 -10.21 39.88 6.40
C ILE A 838 -11.68 40.29 6.39
N ARG A 839 -12.51 39.57 7.15
CA ARG A 839 -13.97 39.74 7.11
C ARG A 839 -14.43 40.81 8.11
N GLN A 840 -15.04 41.89 7.60
CA GLN A 840 -15.42 43.06 8.40
C GLN A 840 -16.94 43.26 8.54
N ASP A 841 -17.76 42.45 7.86
CA ASP A 841 -19.24 42.51 7.86
C ASP A 841 -19.90 41.73 9.02
N LEU A 842 -19.13 41.28 10.01
CA LEU A 842 -19.60 40.44 11.12
C LEU A 842 -20.10 41.28 12.31
N THR A 843 -21.06 40.75 13.08
CA THR A 843 -21.37 41.32 14.40
C THR A 843 -20.17 41.18 15.36
N PRO A 844 -20.08 41.95 16.46
CA PRO A 844 -18.98 41.82 17.42
C PRO A 844 -18.74 40.39 17.92
N GLU A 845 -19.82 39.64 18.23
CA GLU A 845 -19.75 38.26 18.69
C GLU A 845 -19.28 37.30 17.60
N GLU A 846 -19.74 37.52 16.36
CA GLU A 846 -19.31 36.72 15.20
C GLU A 846 -17.85 36.99 14.86
N ALA A 847 -17.42 38.24 14.91
CA ALA A 847 -16.03 38.65 14.68
C ALA A 847 -15.09 38.04 15.72
N GLU A 848 -15.45 38.07 17.01
CA GLU A 848 -14.69 37.41 18.07
C GLU A 848 -14.60 35.89 17.82
N GLY A 849 -15.72 35.24 17.48
CA GLY A 849 -15.74 33.81 17.18
C GLY A 849 -14.89 33.42 15.97
N ALA A 850 -14.92 34.24 14.91
CA ALA A 850 -14.09 34.06 13.72
C ALA A 850 -12.61 34.23 14.04
N LEU A 851 -12.25 35.29 14.77
CA LEU A 851 -10.87 35.56 15.19
C LEU A 851 -10.34 34.44 16.09
N ALA A 852 -11.09 34.04 17.11
CA ALA A 852 -10.72 32.97 18.03
C ALA A 852 -10.49 31.64 17.29
N TYR A 853 -11.34 31.32 16.31
CA TYR A 853 -11.15 30.11 15.50
C TYR A 853 -9.87 30.18 14.66
N ALA A 854 -9.62 31.31 13.99
CA ALA A 854 -8.43 31.53 13.17
C ALA A 854 -7.14 31.41 13.99
N PHE A 855 -7.05 32.11 15.12
CA PHE A 855 -5.90 32.04 16.01
C PHE A 855 -5.72 30.65 16.63
N ARG A 856 -6.80 29.92 16.91
CA ARG A 856 -6.72 28.50 17.32
C ARG A 856 -6.13 27.63 16.21
N GLN A 857 -6.50 27.83 14.95
CA GLN A 857 -5.90 27.09 13.83
C GLN A 857 -4.42 27.45 13.66
N SER A 858 -4.05 28.73 13.77
CA SER A 858 -2.65 29.17 13.78
C SER A 858 -1.85 28.46 14.87
N HIS A 859 -2.37 28.47 16.12
CA HIS A 859 -1.75 27.78 17.24
C HIS A 859 -1.52 26.29 16.95
N ILE A 860 -2.54 25.57 16.44
CA ILE A 860 -2.41 24.15 16.05
C ILE A 860 -1.30 23.94 15.02
N ARG A 861 -1.20 24.80 13.99
CA ARG A 861 -0.14 24.71 12.97
C ARG A 861 1.25 24.94 13.57
N ARG A 862 1.40 25.94 14.44
CA ARG A 862 2.65 26.19 15.18
C ARG A 862 3.01 25.03 16.10
N SER A 863 2.05 24.44 16.83
CA SER A 863 2.30 23.26 17.66
C SER A 863 2.79 22.05 16.84
N ILE A 864 2.21 21.80 15.65
CA ILE A 864 2.68 20.73 14.76
C ILE A 864 4.11 21.02 14.27
N ARG A 865 4.40 22.26 13.87
CA ARG A 865 5.75 22.70 13.48
C ARG A 865 6.75 22.48 14.60
N ASP A 866 6.43 22.92 15.81
CA ASP A 866 7.33 22.82 16.97
C ASP A 866 7.55 21.37 17.38
N HIS A 867 6.51 20.51 17.27
CA HIS A 867 6.66 19.07 17.44
C HIS A 867 7.60 18.46 16.39
N CYS A 868 7.52 18.90 15.13
CA CYS A 868 8.44 18.46 14.07
C CYS A 868 9.89 18.89 14.36
N LEU A 869 10.11 20.17 14.70
CA LEU A 869 11.42 20.71 15.08
C LEU A 869 12.03 19.92 16.24
N LYS A 870 11.25 19.69 17.29
CA LYS A 870 11.70 18.90 18.45
C LYS A 870 12.02 17.45 18.07
N SER A 871 11.18 16.82 17.24
CA SER A 871 11.37 15.43 16.83
C SER A 871 12.58 15.24 15.90
N TRP A 872 12.97 16.27 15.16
CA TRP A 872 14.01 16.22 14.14
C TRP A 872 15.32 16.94 14.54
N ALA A 873 15.42 17.42 15.78
CA ALA A 873 16.56 18.23 16.25
C ALA A 873 17.94 17.59 15.98
N PHE A 874 18.05 16.26 16.05
CA PHE A 874 19.30 15.53 15.86
C PHE A 874 19.49 14.95 14.44
N VAL A 875 18.59 15.26 13.49
CA VAL A 875 18.66 14.67 12.14
C VAL A 875 19.93 15.13 11.41
N GLU A 876 20.32 16.39 11.55
CA GLU A 876 21.53 16.93 10.92
C GLU A 876 22.81 16.23 11.43
N GLU A 877 22.89 15.99 12.74
CA GLU A 877 23.98 15.24 13.37
C GLU A 877 24.03 13.80 12.85
N ILE A 878 22.89 13.11 12.76
CA ILE A 878 22.79 11.75 12.20
C ILE A 878 23.29 11.72 10.76
N VAL A 879 22.82 12.65 9.92
CA VAL A 879 23.20 12.69 8.50
C VAL A 879 24.71 12.97 8.34
N SER A 880 25.24 13.89 9.14
CA SER A 880 26.66 14.30 9.11
C SER A 880 27.60 13.20 9.62
N PHE A 881 27.26 12.54 10.73
CA PHE A 881 28.06 11.45 11.30
C PHE A 881 28.29 10.31 10.30
N PHE A 882 27.23 9.89 9.60
CA PHE A 882 27.33 8.84 8.59
C PHE A 882 27.87 9.33 7.24
N ALA A 883 27.92 10.64 6.98
CA ALA A 883 28.62 11.18 5.81
C ALA A 883 30.14 11.04 5.97
N GLN A 884 30.66 11.33 7.17
CA GLN A 884 32.09 11.22 7.49
C GLN A 884 32.58 9.76 7.51
N LYS A 885 31.74 8.81 7.95
CA LYS A 885 32.07 7.38 7.99
C LYS A 885 32.01 6.64 6.65
N SER A 886 31.57 7.28 5.55
CA SER A 886 31.57 6.66 4.22
C SER A 886 32.96 6.17 3.75
N ARG A 887 34.05 6.65 4.38
CA ARG A 887 35.45 6.30 4.07
C ARG A 887 36.06 5.21 4.98
N SER A 888 35.26 4.54 5.81
CA SER A 888 35.74 3.50 6.75
C SER A 888 34.75 2.32 6.81
N PRO A 889 35.17 1.09 7.16
CA PRO A 889 34.23 -0.01 7.38
C PRO A 889 33.18 0.40 8.43
N PRO A 890 31.89 0.05 8.29
CA PRO A 890 30.84 0.39 9.25
C PRO A 890 30.96 -0.45 10.52
N ALA A 891 32.08 -0.33 11.23
CA ALA A 891 32.22 -0.70 12.63
C ALA A 891 31.95 0.58 13.47
N LEU A 892 31.22 0.41 14.58
CA LEU A 892 30.84 1.46 15.54
C LEU A 892 29.61 2.30 15.17
N SER A 893 28.43 1.69 14.99
CA SER A 893 27.15 2.43 14.94
C SER A 893 26.16 2.06 16.04
N GLU A 894 26.26 0.89 16.67
CA GLU A 894 25.24 0.44 17.60
C GLU A 894 25.23 1.24 18.91
N GLU A 895 26.40 1.55 19.48
CA GLU A 895 26.51 2.28 20.75
C GLU A 895 26.12 3.77 20.63
N PHE A 896 26.41 4.40 19.47
CA PHE A 896 25.99 5.78 19.17
C PHE A 896 24.50 5.86 18.80
N LEU A 897 23.98 4.90 18.02
CA LEU A 897 22.55 4.78 17.76
C LEU A 897 21.79 4.51 19.06
N LEU A 898 22.28 3.64 19.94
CA LEU A 898 21.70 3.37 21.25
C LEU A 898 21.71 4.60 22.17
N ARG A 899 22.76 5.43 22.11
CA ARG A 899 22.83 6.72 22.83
C ARG A 899 21.80 7.72 22.31
N LEU A 900 21.72 7.92 20.99
CA LEU A 900 20.70 8.75 20.32
C LEU A 900 19.26 8.22 20.47
N LEU A 901 19.09 6.90 20.64
CA LEU A 901 17.80 6.26 20.90
C LEU A 901 17.38 6.40 22.36
N ARG A 902 18.31 6.35 23.33
CA ARG A 902 18.02 6.60 24.76
C ARG A 902 17.55 8.04 25.00
N ASP A 903 18.16 9.01 24.33
CA ASP A 903 17.79 10.42 24.49
C ASP A 903 16.46 10.79 23.78
N ASN A 904 16.03 10.01 22.77
CA ASN A 904 14.75 10.19 22.06
C ASN A 904 13.57 9.37 22.64
N ALA A 905 13.84 8.24 23.31
CA ALA A 905 12.79 7.44 23.96
C ALA A 905 12.09 8.22 25.09
N ALA A 906 12.76 9.20 25.69
CA ALA A 906 12.18 10.12 26.68
C ALA A 906 11.15 11.11 26.08
N LEU A 907 11.10 11.28 24.75
CA LEU A 907 10.26 12.27 24.06
C LEU A 907 9.15 11.66 23.19
N SER A 908 9.08 10.33 23.08
CA SER A 908 8.20 9.60 22.14
C SER A 908 7.27 8.61 22.84
N THR A 909 6.53 9.05 23.86
CA THR A 909 5.27 8.40 24.26
C THR A 909 4.11 9.30 23.85
N PRO A 910 3.28 8.81 22.91
CA PRO A 910 1.92 8.47 23.31
C PRO A 910 1.58 7.02 22.91
N ALA A 911 0.79 6.39 23.78
CA ALA A 911 0.31 5.02 23.65
C ALA A 911 -0.37 4.79 22.29
N THR A 912 0.24 3.96 21.44
CA THR A 912 -0.47 3.28 20.34
C THR A 912 -0.56 1.80 20.67
N ARG A 913 -1.79 1.29 20.65
CA ARG A 913 -2.19 -0.07 21.02
C ARG A 913 -1.39 -1.11 20.25
N LYS A 914 -0.74 -2.02 20.98
CA LYS A 914 -0.40 -3.36 20.51
C LYS A 914 -1.68 -4.18 20.34
N GLY A 915 -1.82 -4.86 19.21
CA GLY A 915 -2.52 -6.15 19.12
C GLY A 915 -3.82 -6.19 18.31
N ALA A 916 -3.73 -6.71 17.09
CA ALA A 916 -4.75 -7.58 16.53
C ALA A 916 -4.04 -8.86 16.05
N PRO A 917 -4.41 -10.06 16.55
CA PRO A 917 -3.78 -11.31 16.11
C PRO A 917 -4.32 -11.71 14.75
N ALA A 918 -3.41 -12.01 13.82
CA ALA A 918 -3.72 -12.66 12.56
C ALA A 918 -4.34 -14.04 12.84
N THR A 919 -5.63 -14.20 12.58
CA THR A 919 -6.31 -15.50 12.59
C THR A 919 -5.81 -16.33 11.40
N ARG A 920 -5.00 -17.36 11.70
CA ARG A 920 -4.73 -18.46 10.78
C ARG A 920 -6.06 -19.17 10.47
N LYS A 921 -6.50 -19.11 9.22
CA LYS A 921 -7.52 -20.02 8.69
C LYS A 921 -6.94 -21.44 8.65
N GLY A 922 -7.47 -22.32 9.48
CA GLY A 922 -7.30 -23.76 9.35
C GLY A 922 -8.12 -24.27 8.17
N ILE A 923 -7.49 -25.15 7.39
CA ILE A 923 -8.11 -26.01 6.38
C ILE A 923 -8.74 -27.18 7.14
N PRO A 924 -10.02 -27.56 6.92
CA PRO A 924 -10.57 -28.76 7.51
C PRO A 924 -10.13 -29.99 6.72
N ALA A 925 -9.72 -31.03 7.44
CA ALA A 925 -9.69 -32.40 6.93
C ALA A 925 -10.91 -33.12 7.51
N LEU A 926 -11.62 -33.81 6.60
CA LEU A 926 -12.90 -34.53 6.71
C LEU A 926 -14.15 -33.65 6.59
#